data_AF-A0A135V9K6-F1
#
_entry.id   AF-A0A135V9K6-F1
#
_cell.length_a   1.000
_cell.length_b   1.000
_cell.length_c   1.000
_cell.angle_alpha   90.00
_cell.angle_beta   90.00
_cell.angle_gamma   90.00
#
_symmetry.space_group_name_H-M   'P 1'
#
loop_
_entity.id
_entity.type
_entity.pdbx_description
1 polymer ?
#
loop_
_entity_poly.entity_id
_entity_poly.type
_entity_poly.pdbx_seq_one_letter_code
_entity_poly.pdbx_strand_id
1 'polypeptide(L)'
;MVVVKHPLRSGSQSTDNDMVKDEDTKSESSFENLKYEDVEAESSRCDTPTATMTEYDTSDDVALSLHAFAERDGLLAKITPPKQPERPTVHVPCDIVLAIDVSGSMGANAPIPANPGEVAENYGLSVLDLVRHAALTIVETLDEGDRLGIVTFASQAKVVQELIPMNKKNKGLAKKNIKKMVPTDATNLWQGLLEAIKLFGRGSGVKTGRVPAMMVLTDGQPNLMCPAQGYVPKMREEAKRLKDGRLPASIHTFGFGYNLRSGLLKSIAEEGGGNYAFIPDSGMIGTVFVHAVANLQATYAINSTLRLTYSPLLSIEEAMAESVNKQEVEILEGDVKKGIPDRHELSISLGNLQYGQSRDIYLRVNAPAKLTSENAVVKASIQYSRMANSIYGQSTSQSLLVPTTLPESELSYHLSRSKICSFLSTIIPIAPDGEHKALSRVSPEKIKELKALIKDLPAKRFPSDPNNKSLLEDLEGAQPKGQVSLALTNGEYYKKWGVHYIPSYLNAHTRQICNTFKDPGPLRYGDDSPLFIACRNRLDHAFDSIPPPKPSNQHTATHRGRVSMSHYNSSSGVCFIASTPVRLASSRRVPIKALRRGVAVQTPSGPRRVVAILKTPVQREIMCRVGELVVTPWHPLSLDGGKTWNFPANVADRPVRYTGCIYSVLLQPGRDSKAHAINVAGQWGVTLGHGIVTGQDSRAHQFFGNYRKVIRSLRKIGVSKKGVAMGRGVSRDSATGLVSGFAPDTKRNGSLLVFLPP
;
A
#
# COMPACT_ATOMS: atom_id res chain seq x y z
N MET A 1 -34.47 -43.09 18.92
CA MET A 1 -34.52 -44.11 19.99
C MET A 1 -34.16 -43.40 21.29
N VAL A 2 -35.16 -43.23 22.19
CA VAL A 2 -35.03 -43.01 23.65
C VAL A 2 -34.36 -41.69 24.12
N VAL A 3 -34.81 -40.91 25.11
CA VAL A 3 -36.01 -40.76 25.95
C VAL A 3 -35.86 -39.39 26.66
N VAL A 4 -36.93 -38.58 26.67
CA VAL A 4 -37.54 -37.82 27.80
C VAL A 4 -36.64 -37.28 28.94
N LYS A 5 -36.73 -35.97 29.25
CA LYS A 5 -37.33 -35.43 30.50
C LYS A 5 -37.32 -33.88 30.60
N HIS A 6 -38.53 -33.32 30.66
CA HIS A 6 -39.00 -32.10 31.34
C HIS A 6 -38.58 -32.07 32.85
N PRO A 7 -38.89 -31.03 33.69
CA PRO A 7 -39.96 -29.98 33.60
C PRO A 7 -39.55 -28.55 34.08
N LEU A 8 -40.32 -27.49 33.74
CA LEU A 8 -41.32 -26.73 34.54
C LEU A 8 -40.78 -26.23 35.92
N ARG A 9 -41.10 -25.04 36.45
CA ARG A 9 -42.39 -24.33 36.50
C ARG A 9 -42.22 -22.99 37.27
N SER A 10 -43.10 -22.03 36.99
CA SER A 10 -43.78 -21.05 37.89
C SER A 10 -42.95 -20.18 38.86
N GLY A 11 -43.25 -18.91 39.08
CA GLY A 11 -44.46 -18.14 38.80
C GLY A 11 -44.59 -16.98 39.80
N SER A 12 -45.45 -16.01 39.44
CA SER A 12 -46.28 -15.14 40.32
C SER A 12 -45.56 -14.15 41.26
N GLN A 13 -46.09 -12.98 41.63
CA GLN A 13 -47.38 -12.29 41.43
C GLN A 13 -47.17 -10.85 41.98
N SER A 14 -47.81 -9.83 41.39
CA SER A 14 -48.85 -8.99 42.05
C SER A 14 -48.27 -7.91 43.00
N THR A 15 -48.80 -6.70 43.19
CA THR A 15 -50.06 -6.04 42.84
C THR A 15 -49.99 -4.59 43.35
N ASP A 16 -50.72 -3.69 42.68
CA ASP A 16 -51.57 -2.62 43.27
C ASP A 16 -50.91 -1.43 44.01
N ASN A 17 -51.41 -0.19 43.93
CA ASN A 17 -52.53 0.41 43.21
C ASN A 17 -52.48 1.95 43.37
N ASP A 18 -53.36 2.62 42.61
CA ASP A 18 -54.12 3.83 42.99
C ASP A 18 -53.41 5.22 42.96
N MET A 19 -54.02 6.31 42.47
CA MET A 19 -55.29 6.60 41.77
C MET A 19 -55.33 8.11 41.44
N VAL A 20 -56.30 8.55 40.59
CA VAL A 20 -56.95 9.90 40.52
C VAL A 20 -56.23 10.97 39.66
N LYS A 21 -56.85 11.70 38.70
CA LYS A 21 -58.21 11.80 38.13
C LYS A 21 -58.19 12.70 36.87
N ASP A 22 -59.11 12.42 35.94
CA ASP A 22 -60.01 13.31 35.15
C ASP A 22 -59.40 14.44 34.27
N GLU A 23 -59.89 14.80 33.07
CA GLU A 23 -61.24 14.71 32.49
C GLU A 23 -61.18 15.01 30.96
N ASP A 24 -62.01 14.31 30.16
CA ASP A 24 -62.86 14.77 29.03
C ASP A 24 -62.29 15.61 27.85
N THR A 25 -62.64 15.44 26.56
CA THR A 25 -63.90 15.01 25.92
C THR A 25 -63.73 14.78 24.39
N LYS A 26 -64.39 13.73 23.86
CA LYS A 26 -65.21 13.60 22.59
C LYS A 26 -64.64 14.03 21.21
N SER A 27 -64.94 13.38 20.07
CA SER A 27 -65.95 12.38 19.67
C SER A 27 -65.76 11.88 18.22
N GLU A 28 -66.17 10.62 17.98
CA GLU A 28 -66.91 10.05 16.80
C GLU A 28 -66.15 9.88 15.45
N SER A 29 -65.92 8.67 14.90
CA SER A 29 -66.83 7.61 14.34
C SER A 29 -67.87 8.19 13.37
N SER A 30 -68.15 7.69 12.16
CA SER A 30 -68.26 6.34 11.59
C SER A 30 -68.71 6.53 10.11
N PHE A 31 -68.69 5.48 9.28
CA PHE A 31 -69.57 5.18 8.09
C PHE A 31 -68.74 4.29 7.14
N GLU A 32 -68.81 2.96 7.22
CA GLU A 32 -69.87 2.01 6.78
C GLU A 32 -69.52 1.34 5.44
N ASN A 33 -69.48 0.01 5.51
CA ASN A 33 -69.99 -0.99 4.56
C ASN A 33 -69.60 -0.90 3.07
N LEU A 34 -68.95 -1.96 2.56
CA LEU A 34 -69.62 -2.96 1.73
C LEU A 34 -68.72 -4.16 1.35
N LYS A 35 -69.40 -5.30 1.32
CA LYS A 35 -69.06 -6.71 1.10
C LYS A 35 -68.08 -7.09 -0.03
N TYR A 36 -67.38 -8.21 0.26
CA TYR A 36 -66.85 -9.29 -0.59
C TYR A 36 -67.45 -9.45 -2.01
N GLU A 37 -66.61 -9.61 -3.03
CA GLU A 37 -66.34 -10.93 -3.68
C GLU A 37 -65.21 -10.86 -4.75
N ASP A 38 -64.43 -11.95 -4.74
CA ASP A 38 -63.32 -12.46 -5.57
C ASP A 38 -62.97 -11.85 -6.93
N VAL A 39 -61.67 -11.59 -7.18
CA VAL A 39 -60.97 -12.00 -8.42
C VAL A 39 -59.47 -12.25 -8.14
N GLU A 40 -58.97 -13.30 -8.78
CA GLU A 40 -57.67 -13.93 -8.75
C GLU A 40 -56.43 -13.05 -8.98
N ALA A 41 -55.29 -13.64 -8.61
CA ALA A 41 -53.93 -13.11 -8.62
C ALA A 41 -53.43 -12.59 -9.98
N GLU A 42 -52.81 -11.41 -9.95
CA GLU A 42 -51.77 -11.02 -10.91
C GLU A 42 -50.56 -10.41 -10.18
N SER A 43 -49.40 -11.01 -10.44
CA SER A 43 -48.08 -10.59 -9.98
C SER A 43 -47.70 -9.22 -10.57
N SER A 44 -47.49 -8.23 -9.70
CA SER A 44 -47.03 -6.89 -10.10
C SER A 44 -45.54 -6.70 -9.86
N ARG A 45 -44.92 -6.12 -10.89
CA ARG A 45 -43.50 -5.79 -11.06
C ARG A 45 -42.99 -4.88 -9.94
N CYS A 46 -41.79 -5.15 -9.45
CA CYS A 46 -41.08 -4.28 -8.52
C CYS A 46 -40.28 -3.25 -9.35
N ASP A 47 -40.71 -2.00 -9.31
CA ASP A 47 -40.06 -0.86 -9.96
C ASP A 47 -38.72 -0.50 -9.29
N THR A 48 -37.66 -0.45 -10.09
CA THR A 48 -36.31 -0.01 -9.71
C THR A 48 -36.27 1.54 -9.63
N PRO A 49 -35.63 2.16 -8.61
CA PRO A 49 -35.60 3.61 -8.49
C PRO A 49 -34.79 4.26 -9.63
N THR A 50 -35.44 5.16 -10.36
CA THR A 50 -34.88 5.91 -11.50
C THR A 50 -33.79 6.87 -11.02
N ALA A 51 -32.52 6.51 -11.23
CA ALA A 51 -31.40 7.45 -11.17
C ALA A 51 -31.28 8.19 -12.51
N THR A 52 -31.23 9.52 -12.47
CA THR A 52 -31.14 10.37 -13.66
C THR A 52 -29.77 10.21 -14.32
N MET A 53 -29.73 9.56 -15.49
CA MET A 53 -28.55 9.53 -16.36
C MET A 53 -28.39 10.92 -16.98
N THR A 54 -27.25 11.56 -16.75
CA THR A 54 -26.89 12.82 -17.43
C THR A 54 -25.80 12.49 -18.44
N GLU A 55 -26.18 12.47 -19.72
CA GLU A 55 -25.22 12.65 -20.82
C GLU A 55 -24.84 14.14 -20.89
N TYR A 56 -23.62 14.41 -21.37
CA TYR A 56 -22.96 15.71 -21.60
C TYR A 56 -22.06 16.26 -20.46
N ASP A 57 -20.77 15.90 -20.49
CA ASP A 57 -19.63 16.84 -20.53
C ASP A 57 -18.36 16.14 -21.07
N THR A 58 -17.95 16.41 -22.32
CA THR A 58 -17.05 15.53 -23.10
C THR A 58 -15.54 15.76 -22.90
N SER A 59 -15.11 16.51 -21.89
CA SER A 59 -13.69 16.90 -21.75
C SER A 59 -12.87 16.08 -20.74
N ASP A 60 -13.50 15.39 -19.78
CA ASP A 60 -12.77 14.86 -18.60
C ASP A 60 -13.29 13.48 -18.14
N ASP A 61 -13.75 12.66 -19.07
CA ASP A 61 -14.25 11.32 -18.78
C ASP A 61 -13.15 10.24 -18.82
N VAL A 62 -13.37 9.16 -18.07
CA VAL A 62 -12.55 7.95 -18.17
C VAL A 62 -12.54 7.50 -19.62
N ALA A 63 -11.36 7.22 -20.18
CA ALA A 63 -11.25 6.64 -21.51
C ALA A 63 -11.25 5.10 -21.43
N LEU A 64 -12.20 4.47 -22.12
CA LEU A 64 -12.38 3.03 -22.23
C LEU A 64 -12.00 2.59 -23.64
N SER A 65 -11.07 1.65 -23.74
CA SER A 65 -10.66 1.05 -25.02
C SER A 65 -10.53 -0.47 -24.91
N LEU A 66 -10.85 -1.16 -26.00
CA LEU A 66 -10.76 -2.61 -26.12
C LEU A 66 -9.71 -2.95 -27.19
N HIS A 67 -8.85 -3.92 -26.90
CA HIS A 67 -7.71 -4.27 -27.74
C HIS A 67 -7.67 -5.78 -27.96
N ALA A 68 -8.08 -6.23 -29.15
CA ALA A 68 -8.09 -7.64 -29.51
C ALA A 68 -6.67 -8.11 -29.91
N PHE A 69 -6.26 -9.29 -29.45
CA PHE A 69 -4.99 -9.90 -29.81
C PHE A 69 -5.06 -10.50 -31.22
N ALA A 70 -3.93 -10.54 -31.93
CA ALA A 70 -3.86 -11.05 -33.30
C ALA A 70 -4.28 -12.52 -33.43
N GLU A 71 -3.97 -13.33 -32.41
CA GLU A 71 -4.33 -14.75 -32.34
C GLU A 71 -5.79 -14.98 -31.91
N ARG A 72 -6.53 -13.92 -31.54
CA ARG A 72 -7.94 -13.93 -31.11
C ARG A 72 -8.22 -14.74 -29.84
N ASP A 73 -7.18 -15.06 -29.09
CA ASP A 73 -7.21 -15.79 -27.82
C ASP A 73 -7.27 -14.85 -26.59
N GLY A 74 -7.12 -13.54 -26.82
CA GLY A 74 -7.06 -12.51 -25.78
C GLY A 74 -7.72 -11.19 -26.17
N LEU A 75 -8.29 -10.53 -25.16
CA LEU A 75 -8.84 -9.18 -25.23
C LEU A 75 -8.35 -8.37 -24.04
N LEU A 76 -7.77 -7.19 -24.29
CA LEU A 76 -7.34 -6.27 -23.24
C LEU A 76 -8.34 -5.11 -23.15
N ALA A 77 -8.99 -4.97 -22.00
CA ALA A 77 -9.79 -3.80 -21.67
C ALA A 77 -8.93 -2.79 -20.90
N LYS A 78 -8.73 -1.61 -21.47
CA LYS A 78 -7.91 -0.53 -20.91
C LYS A 78 -8.79 0.64 -20.50
N ILE A 79 -8.81 0.90 -19.19
CA ILE A 79 -9.57 1.96 -18.53
C ILE A 79 -8.56 3.01 -18.07
N THR A 80 -8.58 4.19 -18.69
CA THR A 80 -7.62 5.27 -18.42
C THR A 80 -8.35 6.48 -17.83
N PRO A 81 -8.27 6.70 -16.51
CA PRO A 81 -8.74 7.93 -15.88
C PRO A 81 -7.93 9.15 -16.32
N PRO A 82 -8.45 10.37 -16.13
CA PRO A 82 -7.71 11.61 -16.34
C PRO A 82 -6.38 11.63 -15.58
N LYS A 83 -5.35 12.28 -16.13
CA LYS A 83 -4.01 12.31 -15.51
C LYS A 83 -3.96 13.14 -14.23
N GLN A 84 -4.74 14.20 -14.15
CA GLN A 84 -4.79 15.15 -13.05
C GLN A 84 -6.23 15.69 -12.91
N PRO A 85 -6.61 16.20 -11.74
CA PRO A 85 -7.89 16.89 -11.57
C PRO A 85 -7.93 18.22 -12.34
N GLU A 86 -9.11 18.61 -12.86
CA GLU A 86 -9.31 19.88 -13.58
C GLU A 86 -8.86 21.10 -12.76
N ARG A 87 -9.15 21.05 -11.46
CA ARG A 87 -8.72 22.06 -10.49
C ARG A 87 -7.54 21.51 -9.71
N PRO A 88 -6.42 22.23 -9.63
CA PRO A 88 -5.30 21.82 -8.79
C PRO A 88 -5.75 21.64 -7.34
N THR A 89 -5.69 20.40 -6.85
CA THR A 89 -5.98 20.07 -5.45
C THR A 89 -4.74 19.49 -4.78
N VAL A 90 -4.66 19.65 -3.47
CA VAL A 90 -3.58 19.09 -2.65
C VAL A 90 -3.75 17.57 -2.51
N HIS A 91 -5.00 17.13 -2.36
CA HIS A 91 -5.48 15.76 -2.48
C HIS A 91 -7.00 15.76 -2.69
N VAL A 92 -7.55 14.61 -3.05
CA VAL A 92 -9.00 14.38 -3.10
C VAL A 92 -9.54 14.22 -1.67
N PRO A 93 -10.57 14.97 -1.26
CA PRO A 93 -11.16 14.87 0.08
C PRO A 93 -11.62 13.46 0.44
N CYS A 94 -11.34 13.02 1.66
CA CYS A 94 -11.58 11.66 2.13
C CYS A 94 -12.41 11.61 3.42
N ASP A 95 -13.25 10.58 3.52
CA ASP A 95 -13.88 10.14 4.76
C ASP A 95 -13.21 8.85 5.23
N ILE A 96 -12.30 8.96 6.20
CA ILE A 96 -11.51 7.83 6.69
C ILE A 96 -12.09 7.35 8.03
N VAL A 97 -12.37 6.06 8.14
CA VAL A 97 -12.66 5.40 9.43
C VAL A 97 -11.53 4.44 9.75
N LEU A 98 -10.80 4.71 10.84
CA LEU A 98 -9.77 3.80 11.36
C LEU A 98 -10.43 2.79 12.28
N ALA A 99 -10.41 1.51 11.90
CA ALA A 99 -10.78 0.40 12.75
C ALA A 99 -9.48 -0.22 13.31
N ILE A 100 -9.15 0.12 14.54
CA ILE A 100 -7.88 -0.24 15.19
C ILE A 100 -8.09 -1.40 16.15
N ASP A 101 -7.38 -2.50 15.91
CA ASP A 101 -7.24 -3.58 16.87
C ASP A 101 -6.46 -3.08 18.10
N VAL A 102 -7.03 -3.26 19.28
CA VAL A 102 -6.40 -2.98 20.57
C VAL A 102 -6.41 -4.21 21.47
N SER A 103 -6.44 -5.41 20.87
CA SER A 103 -6.31 -6.68 21.58
C SER A 103 -4.92 -6.87 22.20
N GLY A 104 -4.78 -7.90 23.04
CA GLY A 104 -3.56 -8.14 23.80
C GLY A 104 -2.35 -8.43 22.92
N SER A 105 -2.55 -9.05 21.75
CA SER A 105 -1.48 -9.33 20.78
C SER A 105 -0.83 -8.05 20.26
N MET A 106 -1.60 -6.95 20.13
CA MET A 106 -1.09 -5.65 19.71
C MET A 106 -0.06 -5.07 20.71
N GLY A 107 -0.02 -5.60 21.94
CA GLY A 107 1.01 -5.32 22.93
C GLY A 107 2.33 -6.06 22.71
N ALA A 108 2.38 -7.05 21.82
CA ALA A 108 3.60 -7.79 21.49
C ALA A 108 4.65 -6.90 20.83
N ASN A 109 5.91 -7.30 20.93
CA ASN A 109 7.02 -6.54 20.35
C ASN A 109 6.87 -6.45 18.83
N ALA A 110 7.00 -5.24 18.31
CA ALA A 110 7.07 -4.96 16.89
C ALA A 110 8.20 -5.79 16.25
N PRO A 111 7.90 -6.60 15.22
CA PRO A 111 8.93 -7.35 14.53
C PRO A 111 9.96 -6.43 13.87
N ILE A 112 11.20 -6.90 13.85
CA ILE A 112 12.33 -6.28 13.14
C ILE A 112 12.87 -7.35 12.18
N PRO A 113 13.35 -6.97 10.97
CA PRO A 113 13.97 -7.93 10.07
C PRO A 113 15.09 -8.71 10.77
N ALA A 114 14.96 -10.02 10.82
CA ALA A 114 15.98 -10.94 11.30
C ALA A 114 15.96 -12.21 10.44
N ASN A 115 17.14 -12.68 10.03
CA ASN A 115 17.27 -13.88 9.23
C ASN A 115 16.95 -15.13 10.07
N PRO A 116 16.58 -16.27 9.45
CA PRO A 116 16.40 -17.53 10.17
C PRO A 116 17.68 -17.87 10.96
N GLY A 117 17.54 -18.07 12.27
CA GLY A 117 18.66 -18.38 13.18
C GLY A 117 19.27 -17.17 13.90
N GLU A 118 18.87 -15.94 13.60
CA GLU A 118 19.32 -14.74 14.32
C GLU A 118 18.40 -14.38 15.49
N VAL A 119 18.98 -13.86 16.57
CA VAL A 119 18.21 -13.32 17.70
C VAL A 119 17.54 -12.03 17.24
N ALA A 120 16.21 -12.06 17.12
CA ALA A 120 15.43 -10.88 16.75
C ALA A 120 15.70 -9.74 17.74
N GLU A 121 16.12 -8.61 17.19
CA GLU A 121 16.33 -7.41 17.98
C GLU A 121 14.99 -6.92 18.58
N ASN A 122 15.01 -6.14 19.67
CA ASN A 122 13.77 -5.57 20.22
C ASN A 122 14.01 -4.12 20.71
N TYR A 123 13.39 -3.16 20.02
CA TYR A 123 13.43 -1.73 20.38
C TYR A 123 12.45 -1.36 21.50
N GLY A 124 11.66 -2.32 22.01
CA GLY A 124 10.62 -2.11 23.00
C GLY A 124 9.36 -1.44 22.44
N LEU A 125 9.27 -1.27 21.11
CA LEU A 125 8.04 -0.83 20.46
C LEU A 125 7.07 -2.00 20.40
N SER A 126 5.81 -1.77 20.72
CA SER A 126 4.75 -2.73 20.42
C SER A 126 4.19 -2.55 19.01
N VAL A 127 3.45 -3.54 18.52
CA VAL A 127 2.70 -3.38 17.25
C VAL A 127 1.71 -2.21 17.34
N LEU A 128 1.05 -2.02 18.48
CA LEU A 128 0.18 -0.87 18.73
C LEU A 128 0.94 0.46 18.70
N ASP A 129 2.20 0.52 19.16
CA ASP A 129 3.02 1.73 19.07
C ASP A 129 3.22 2.14 17.59
N LEU A 130 3.46 1.16 16.72
CA LEU A 130 3.58 1.38 15.29
C LEU A 130 2.24 1.81 14.65
N VAL A 131 1.15 1.16 15.02
CA VAL A 131 -0.20 1.52 14.54
C VAL A 131 -0.59 2.93 14.95
N ARG A 132 -0.32 3.33 16.21
CA ARG A 132 -0.53 4.71 16.66
C ARG A 132 0.29 5.68 15.82
N HIS A 133 1.54 5.35 15.49
CA HIS A 133 2.38 6.20 14.65
C HIS A 133 1.83 6.36 13.23
N ALA A 134 1.38 5.27 12.61
CA ALA A 134 0.72 5.30 11.30
C ALA A 134 -0.58 6.13 11.34
N ALA A 135 -1.43 5.94 12.35
CA ALA A 135 -2.66 6.70 12.53
C ALA A 135 -2.38 8.20 12.76
N LEU A 136 -1.33 8.55 13.51
CA LEU A 136 -0.90 9.94 13.69
C LEU A 136 -0.39 10.58 12.39
N THR A 137 0.25 9.79 11.52
CA THR A 137 0.69 10.24 10.20
C THR A 137 -0.51 10.63 9.34
N ILE A 138 -1.55 9.78 9.32
CA ILE A 138 -2.82 10.07 8.62
C ILE A 138 -3.43 11.37 9.15
N VAL A 139 -3.56 11.52 10.47
CA VAL A 139 -4.12 12.75 11.08
C VAL A 139 -3.33 14.01 10.69
N GLU A 140 -2.01 13.91 10.51
CA GLU A 140 -1.20 15.05 10.11
C GLU A 140 -1.51 15.51 8.69
N THR A 141 -1.73 14.56 7.77
CA THR A 141 -1.93 14.83 6.33
C THR A 141 -3.35 15.19 5.91
N LEU A 142 -4.35 14.92 6.75
CA LEU A 142 -5.74 15.32 6.51
C LEU A 142 -5.93 16.83 6.71
N ASP A 143 -6.99 17.43 6.19
CA ASP A 143 -7.33 18.84 6.40
C ASP A 143 -8.81 19.06 6.74
N GLU A 144 -9.29 20.30 6.69
CA GLU A 144 -10.69 20.64 7.03
C GLU A 144 -11.71 20.08 6.02
N GLY A 145 -11.26 19.75 4.82
CA GLY A 145 -12.03 19.07 3.80
C GLY A 145 -12.22 17.57 4.08
N ASP A 146 -11.36 16.96 4.87
CA ASP A 146 -11.41 15.54 5.22
C ASP A 146 -12.15 15.28 6.54
N ARG A 147 -12.71 14.07 6.70
CA ARG A 147 -13.25 13.60 7.99
C ARG A 147 -12.55 12.33 8.47
N LEU A 148 -12.41 12.21 9.79
CA LEU A 148 -11.81 11.04 10.44
C LEU A 148 -12.70 10.51 11.56
N GLY A 149 -13.09 9.24 11.45
CA GLY A 149 -13.69 8.44 12.50
C GLY A 149 -12.69 7.43 13.07
N ILE A 150 -12.85 7.08 14.34
CA ILE A 150 -11.96 6.12 15.03
C ILE A 150 -12.80 5.12 15.80
N VAL A 151 -12.67 3.84 15.45
CA VAL A 151 -13.23 2.69 16.17
C VAL A 151 -12.06 1.86 16.67
N THR A 152 -12.11 1.46 17.93
CA THR A 152 -11.19 0.46 18.49
C THR A 152 -11.93 -0.82 18.76
N PHE A 153 -11.33 -1.96 18.49
CA PHE A 153 -11.92 -3.26 18.82
C PHE A 153 -10.95 -4.16 19.57
N ALA A 154 -11.47 -4.81 20.60
CA ALA A 154 -10.85 -5.93 21.30
C ALA A 154 -11.96 -6.97 21.56
N SER A 155 -12.26 -7.36 22.81
CA SER A 155 -13.44 -8.17 23.11
C SER A 155 -14.76 -7.49 22.71
N GLN A 156 -14.78 -6.16 22.80
CA GLN A 156 -15.88 -5.29 22.38
C GLN A 156 -15.36 -4.22 21.43
N ALA A 157 -16.20 -3.79 20.48
CA ALA A 157 -15.92 -2.62 19.65
C ALA A 157 -16.42 -1.33 20.34
N LYS A 158 -15.63 -0.26 20.23
CA LYS A 158 -15.95 1.06 20.80
C LYS A 158 -15.69 2.15 19.77
N VAL A 159 -16.69 3.00 19.56
CA VAL A 159 -16.50 4.26 18.84
C VAL A 159 -15.75 5.23 19.75
N VAL A 160 -14.51 5.54 19.41
CA VAL A 160 -13.65 6.49 20.14
C VAL A 160 -13.88 7.91 19.63
N GLN A 161 -14.17 8.05 18.34
CA GLN A 161 -14.46 9.32 17.70
C GLN A 161 -15.43 9.10 16.54
N GLU A 162 -16.51 9.89 16.52
CA GLU A 162 -17.43 9.97 15.37
C GLU A 162 -16.73 10.58 14.14
N LEU A 163 -17.32 10.43 12.95
CA LEU A 163 -16.75 10.92 11.70
C LEU A 163 -16.85 12.46 11.61
N ILE A 164 -15.79 13.17 12.00
CA ILE A 164 -15.75 14.65 12.11
C ILE A 164 -14.67 15.29 11.22
N PRO A 165 -14.83 16.55 10.77
CA PRO A 165 -13.84 17.25 9.95
C PRO A 165 -12.48 17.45 10.64
N MET A 166 -11.36 17.32 9.94
CA MET A 166 -10.00 17.39 10.51
C MET A 166 -9.43 18.82 10.59
N ASN A 167 -10.18 19.73 11.21
CA ASN A 167 -9.69 21.04 11.62
C ASN A 167 -8.69 20.97 12.78
N LYS A 168 -8.02 22.09 13.08
CA LYS A 168 -6.95 22.16 14.10
C LYS A 168 -7.39 21.63 15.47
N LYS A 169 -8.64 21.88 15.89
CA LYS A 169 -9.21 21.40 17.16
C LYS A 169 -9.44 19.89 17.11
N ASN A 170 -10.08 19.40 16.06
CA ASN A 170 -10.45 17.99 15.91
C ASN A 170 -9.23 17.09 15.67
N LYS A 171 -8.20 17.58 14.96
CA LYS A 171 -6.89 16.92 14.89
C LYS A 171 -6.26 16.76 16.28
N GLY A 172 -6.36 17.78 17.13
CA GLY A 172 -5.90 17.72 18.52
C GLY A 172 -6.62 16.63 19.32
N LEU A 173 -7.94 16.51 19.15
CA LEU A 173 -8.75 15.46 19.76
C LEU A 173 -8.36 14.07 19.25
N ALA A 174 -8.26 13.89 17.93
CA ALA A 174 -7.85 12.62 17.32
C ALA A 174 -6.46 12.17 17.82
N LYS A 175 -5.48 13.08 17.85
CA LYS A 175 -4.14 12.81 18.40
C LYS A 175 -4.18 12.38 19.86
N LYS A 176 -5.04 12.99 20.68
CA LYS A 176 -5.22 12.63 22.09
C LYS A 176 -5.87 11.25 22.24
N ASN A 177 -6.87 10.95 21.43
CA ASN A 177 -7.56 9.66 21.42
C ASN A 177 -6.63 8.51 21.01
N ILE A 178 -5.86 8.68 19.93
CA ILE A 178 -4.89 7.68 19.46
C ILE A 178 -3.84 7.40 20.53
N LYS A 179 -3.27 8.44 21.16
CA LYS A 179 -2.24 8.28 22.21
C LYS A 179 -2.73 7.58 23.48
N LYS A 180 -4.05 7.54 23.72
CA LYS A 180 -4.65 6.90 24.90
C LYS A 180 -4.99 5.43 24.70
N MET A 181 -4.95 4.92 23.47
CA MET A 181 -5.24 3.51 23.18
C MET A 181 -4.27 2.63 23.95
N VAL A 182 -4.73 1.51 24.50
CA VAL A 182 -3.90 0.52 25.22
C VAL A 182 -4.31 -0.88 24.79
N PRO A 183 -3.39 -1.85 24.75
CA PRO A 183 -3.75 -3.25 24.51
C PRO A 183 -4.66 -3.75 25.63
N THR A 184 -5.68 -4.52 25.27
CA THR A 184 -6.70 -5.09 26.15
C THR A 184 -6.91 -6.57 25.81
N ASP A 185 -8.11 -7.11 25.95
CA ASP A 185 -8.38 -8.56 25.95
C ASP A 185 -8.37 -9.19 24.52
N ALA A 186 -9.45 -9.88 24.11
CA ALA A 186 -9.51 -10.69 22.88
C ALA A 186 -9.70 -9.85 21.59
N THR A 187 -9.91 -10.50 20.44
CA THR A 187 -10.03 -9.85 19.12
C THR A 187 -11.38 -10.15 18.46
N ASN A 188 -12.33 -9.20 18.54
CA ASN A 188 -13.64 -9.25 17.89
C ASN A 188 -13.66 -8.36 16.63
N LEU A 189 -13.08 -8.87 15.55
CA LEU A 189 -12.99 -8.16 14.27
C LEU A 189 -14.37 -7.84 13.68
N TRP A 190 -15.33 -8.78 13.79
CA TRP A 190 -16.66 -8.62 13.20
C TRP A 190 -17.41 -7.41 13.77
N GLN A 191 -17.43 -7.27 15.10
CA GLN A 191 -18.07 -6.13 15.74
C GLN A 191 -17.34 -4.81 15.39
N GLY A 192 -16.01 -4.85 15.28
CA GLY A 192 -15.21 -3.71 14.83
C GLY A 192 -15.60 -3.23 13.43
N LEU A 193 -15.77 -4.16 12.48
CA LEU A 193 -16.23 -3.86 11.13
C LEU A 193 -17.65 -3.25 11.13
N LEU A 194 -18.59 -3.86 11.88
CA LEU A 194 -19.96 -3.36 11.94
C LEU A 194 -20.05 -1.93 12.50
N GLU A 195 -19.39 -1.65 13.62
CA GLU A 195 -19.40 -0.30 14.19
C GLU A 195 -18.72 0.72 13.26
N ALA A 196 -17.65 0.32 12.57
CA ALA A 196 -17.00 1.17 11.59
C ALA A 196 -17.89 1.43 10.35
N ILE A 197 -18.66 0.45 9.87
CA ILE A 197 -19.64 0.63 8.79
C ILE A 197 -20.74 1.61 9.22
N LYS A 198 -21.26 1.47 10.45
CA LYS A 198 -22.32 2.33 10.98
C LYS A 198 -21.91 3.82 11.04
N LEU A 199 -20.64 4.12 11.26
CA LEU A 199 -20.14 5.51 11.27
C LEU A 199 -20.36 6.24 9.94
N PHE A 200 -20.29 5.55 8.81
CA PHE A 200 -20.56 6.16 7.50
C PHE A 200 -22.04 6.49 7.31
N GLY A 201 -22.95 5.72 7.94
CA GLY A 201 -24.40 5.94 7.86
C GLY A 201 -24.94 7.01 8.81
N ARG A 202 -24.18 7.40 9.85
CA ARG A 202 -24.59 8.41 10.85
C ARG A 202 -24.39 9.87 10.38
N GLY A 203 -23.62 10.09 9.32
CA GLY A 203 -23.50 11.39 8.66
C GLY A 203 -24.63 11.59 7.64
N SER A 204 -25.22 12.79 7.60
CA SER A 204 -26.27 13.21 6.65
C SER A 204 -26.06 12.60 5.27
N GLY A 205 -27.06 11.84 4.78
CA GLY A 205 -27.05 11.01 3.56
C GLY A 205 -26.88 11.72 2.22
N VAL A 206 -26.07 12.78 2.18
CA VAL A 206 -25.68 13.52 0.98
C VAL A 206 -24.28 13.05 0.59
N LYS A 207 -24.12 12.52 -0.62
CA LYS A 207 -22.80 12.24 -1.18
C LYS A 207 -22.06 13.55 -1.37
N THR A 208 -21.07 13.80 -0.50
CA THR A 208 -20.41 15.10 -0.37
C THR A 208 -19.20 15.31 -1.30
N GLY A 209 -18.94 14.40 -2.24
CA GLY A 209 -17.72 14.41 -3.05
C GLY A 209 -16.48 13.87 -2.34
N ARG A 210 -16.63 13.26 -1.15
CA ARG A 210 -15.54 12.66 -0.38
C ARG A 210 -15.43 11.16 -0.66
N VAL A 211 -14.20 10.65 -0.69
CA VAL A 211 -13.93 9.22 -0.90
C VAL A 211 -14.08 8.48 0.44
N PRO A 212 -15.06 7.56 0.58
CA PRO A 212 -15.27 6.83 1.83
C PRO A 212 -14.36 5.59 1.90
N ALA A 213 -13.53 5.51 2.94
CA ALA A 213 -12.61 4.39 3.14
C ALA A 213 -12.49 3.97 4.61
N MET A 214 -12.57 2.67 4.84
CA MET A 214 -12.27 2.04 6.12
C MET A 214 -10.86 1.45 6.09
N MET A 215 -10.07 1.70 7.13
CA MET A 215 -8.74 1.10 7.29
C MET A 215 -8.73 0.23 8.54
N VAL A 216 -8.66 -1.09 8.33
CA VAL A 216 -8.66 -2.11 9.38
C VAL A 216 -7.22 -2.48 9.72
N LEU A 217 -6.82 -2.25 10.98
CA LEU A 217 -5.45 -2.34 11.45
C LEU A 217 -5.37 -3.45 12.51
N THR A 218 -4.84 -4.63 12.16
CA THR A 218 -4.85 -5.81 13.05
C THR A 218 -3.61 -6.67 12.90
N ASP A 219 -3.17 -7.25 14.02
CA ASP A 219 -2.06 -8.20 14.10
C ASP A 219 -2.51 -9.62 14.47
N GLY A 220 -3.82 -9.79 14.71
CA GLY A 220 -4.39 -10.94 15.39
C GLY A 220 -5.39 -11.70 14.53
N GLN A 221 -5.45 -13.01 14.76
CA GLN A 221 -6.51 -13.84 14.21
C GLN A 221 -7.79 -13.59 15.02
N PRO A 222 -8.92 -13.22 14.39
CA PRO A 222 -10.16 -13.05 15.13
C PRO A 222 -10.53 -14.36 15.83
N ASN A 223 -10.72 -14.28 17.14
CA ASN A 223 -10.90 -15.42 18.03
C ASN A 223 -12.18 -15.35 18.86
N LEU A 224 -12.93 -14.23 18.78
CA LEU A 224 -14.16 -14.01 19.52
C LEU A 224 -15.31 -13.62 18.58
N MET A 225 -16.47 -14.28 18.73
CA MET A 225 -17.72 -14.02 17.99
C MET A 225 -17.57 -14.00 16.46
N CYS A 226 -16.70 -14.85 15.92
CA CYS A 226 -16.59 -15.06 14.48
C CYS A 226 -17.94 -15.54 13.90
N PRO A 227 -18.42 -14.96 12.81
CA PRO A 227 -19.64 -15.43 12.13
C PRO A 227 -19.57 -16.92 11.80
N ALA A 228 -20.59 -17.69 12.20
CA ALA A 228 -20.64 -19.13 11.93
C ALA A 228 -20.63 -19.45 10.42
N GLN A 229 -21.27 -18.58 9.62
CA GLN A 229 -21.33 -18.68 8.15
C GLN A 229 -20.09 -18.10 7.43
N GLY A 230 -19.10 -17.60 8.16
CA GLY A 230 -17.94 -16.89 7.59
C GLY A 230 -18.16 -15.37 7.47
N TYR A 231 -17.06 -14.63 7.35
CA TYR A 231 -17.10 -13.16 7.29
C TYR A 231 -17.71 -12.66 5.98
N VAL A 232 -17.31 -13.24 4.84
CA VAL A 232 -17.74 -12.81 3.51
C VAL A 232 -19.26 -12.94 3.32
N PRO A 233 -19.90 -14.11 3.58
CA PRO A 233 -21.36 -14.22 3.39
C PRO A 233 -22.14 -13.27 4.29
N LYS A 234 -21.66 -13.04 5.51
CA LYS A 234 -22.29 -12.09 6.43
C LYS A 234 -22.11 -10.64 5.98
N MET A 235 -20.95 -10.27 5.42
CA MET A 235 -20.76 -8.93 4.84
C MET A 235 -21.73 -8.67 3.69
N ARG A 236 -21.99 -9.67 2.84
CA ARG A 236 -22.99 -9.58 1.76
C ARG A 236 -24.40 -9.38 2.30
N GLU A 237 -24.76 -10.13 3.33
CA GLU A 237 -26.06 -9.98 4.00
C GLU A 237 -26.23 -8.56 4.57
N GLU A 238 -25.21 -8.03 5.23
CA GLU A 238 -25.21 -6.67 5.75
C GLU A 238 -25.25 -5.62 4.63
N ALA A 239 -24.52 -5.82 3.53
CA ALA A 239 -24.58 -4.93 2.37
C ALA A 239 -25.98 -4.85 1.77
N LYS A 240 -26.68 -6.00 1.66
CA LYS A 240 -28.08 -6.07 1.19
C LYS A 240 -29.07 -5.36 2.11
N ARG A 241 -28.78 -5.25 3.41
CA ARG A 241 -29.61 -4.52 4.39
C ARG A 241 -29.48 -3.01 4.30
N LEU A 242 -28.41 -2.50 3.68
CA LEU A 242 -28.20 -1.06 3.50
C LEU A 242 -29.04 -0.52 2.34
N LYS A 243 -29.42 0.76 2.40
CA LYS A 243 -30.32 1.42 1.42
C LYS A 243 -29.87 1.26 -0.04
N ASP A 244 -28.56 1.30 -0.28
CA ASP A 244 -27.98 1.20 -1.62
C ASP A 244 -27.64 -0.26 -2.03
N GLY A 245 -27.96 -1.25 -1.20
CA GLY A 245 -27.60 -2.66 -1.43
C GLY A 245 -26.09 -2.95 -1.46
N ARG A 246 -25.27 -1.99 -1.00
CA ARG A 246 -23.81 -2.03 -1.05
C ARG A 246 -23.20 -1.45 0.22
N LEU A 247 -21.95 -1.82 0.49
CA LEU A 247 -21.16 -1.24 1.56
C LEU A 247 -20.88 0.26 1.29
N PRO A 248 -20.87 1.11 2.34
CA PRO A 248 -20.78 2.55 2.16
C PRO A 248 -19.35 3.06 1.90
N ALA A 249 -18.33 2.22 2.10
CA ALA A 249 -16.91 2.59 2.03
C ALA A 249 -16.06 1.43 1.52
N SER A 250 -14.93 1.75 0.87
CA SER A 250 -13.94 0.73 0.52
C SER A 250 -13.18 0.24 1.74
N ILE A 251 -13.08 -1.07 1.94
CA ILE A 251 -12.44 -1.66 3.13
C ILE A 251 -11.01 -2.09 2.81
N HIS A 252 -10.04 -1.43 3.44
CA HIS A 252 -8.61 -1.74 3.33
C HIS A 252 -8.15 -2.45 4.60
N THR A 253 -7.45 -3.58 4.45
CA THR A 253 -6.98 -4.39 5.58
C THR A 253 -5.45 -4.40 5.63
N PHE A 254 -4.90 -4.12 6.81
CA PHE A 254 -3.46 -4.09 7.07
C PHE A 254 -3.14 -5.11 8.15
N GLY A 255 -2.42 -6.15 7.75
CA GLY A 255 -1.97 -7.21 8.63
C GLY A 255 -0.55 -6.95 9.14
N PHE A 256 -0.38 -6.87 10.46
CA PHE A 256 0.92 -6.66 11.10
C PHE A 256 1.55 -7.96 11.62
N GLY A 257 2.84 -8.15 11.35
CA GLY A 257 3.60 -9.29 11.86
C GLY A 257 3.22 -10.63 11.22
N TYR A 258 3.66 -11.75 11.81
CA TYR A 258 3.63 -13.06 11.14
C TYR A 258 2.51 -14.01 11.60
N ASN A 259 1.61 -13.54 12.48
CA ASN A 259 0.54 -14.37 13.05
C ASN A 259 -0.83 -13.95 12.52
N LEU A 260 -0.99 -13.92 11.20
CA LEU A 260 -2.16 -13.34 10.53
C LEU A 260 -3.01 -14.41 9.83
N ARG A 261 -4.34 -14.23 9.84
CA ARG A 261 -5.23 -14.85 8.84
C ARG A 261 -5.25 -13.98 7.58
N SER A 262 -4.12 -13.91 6.86
CA SER A 262 -3.96 -13.09 5.65
C SER A 262 -5.02 -13.37 4.58
N GLY A 263 -5.45 -14.63 4.47
CA GLY A 263 -6.54 -15.03 3.58
C GLY A 263 -7.89 -14.39 3.92
N LEU A 264 -8.27 -14.36 5.21
CA LEU A 264 -9.47 -13.66 5.67
C LEU A 264 -9.39 -12.15 5.41
N LEU A 265 -8.25 -11.52 5.74
CA LEU A 265 -8.05 -10.09 5.52
C LEU A 265 -8.10 -9.72 4.04
N LYS A 266 -7.55 -10.57 3.16
CA LYS A 266 -7.69 -10.45 1.71
C LYS A 266 -9.15 -10.53 1.29
N SER A 267 -9.89 -11.54 1.75
CA SER A 267 -11.31 -11.70 1.40
C SER A 267 -12.19 -10.54 1.85
N ILE A 268 -11.98 -10.02 3.08
CA ILE A 268 -12.69 -8.83 3.58
C ILE A 268 -12.40 -7.61 2.69
N ALA A 269 -11.13 -7.41 2.32
CA ALA A 269 -10.75 -6.30 1.46
C ALA A 269 -11.32 -6.43 0.05
N GLU A 270 -11.34 -7.63 -0.53
CA GLU A 270 -11.95 -7.88 -1.84
C GLU A 270 -13.45 -7.63 -1.84
N GLU A 271 -14.19 -8.22 -0.89
CA GLU A 271 -15.63 -8.02 -0.73
C GLU A 271 -15.96 -6.54 -0.48
N GLY A 272 -15.15 -5.86 0.34
CA GLY A 272 -15.26 -4.43 0.59
C GLY A 272 -14.70 -3.53 -0.51
N GLY A 273 -14.27 -4.06 -1.65
CA GLY A 273 -13.75 -3.26 -2.77
C GLY A 273 -12.42 -2.54 -2.54
N GLY A 274 -11.73 -2.80 -1.42
CA GLY A 274 -10.45 -2.19 -1.06
C GLY A 274 -9.24 -3.11 -1.25
N ASN A 275 -8.19 -2.92 -0.46
CA ASN A 275 -6.89 -3.59 -0.63
C ASN A 275 -6.41 -4.25 0.65
N TYR A 276 -5.79 -5.43 0.50
CA TYR A 276 -5.00 -6.06 1.56
C TYR A 276 -3.52 -5.71 1.41
N ALA A 277 -2.89 -5.34 2.53
CA ALA A 277 -1.46 -5.11 2.60
C ALA A 277 -0.83 -5.82 3.80
N PHE A 278 0.29 -6.49 3.54
CA PHE A 278 1.08 -7.19 4.55
C PHE A 278 2.24 -6.33 5.05
N ILE A 279 2.38 -6.19 6.38
CA ILE A 279 3.43 -5.41 7.02
C ILE A 279 4.25 -6.35 7.92
N PRO A 280 5.37 -6.89 7.42
CA PRO A 280 6.16 -7.89 8.15
C PRO A 280 6.86 -7.30 9.37
N ASP A 281 7.28 -6.05 9.30
CA ASP A 281 8.09 -5.42 10.32
C ASP A 281 7.98 -3.88 10.33
N SER A 282 8.52 -3.30 11.40
CA SER A 282 8.54 -1.85 11.66
C SER A 282 9.18 -1.00 10.55
N GLY A 283 10.05 -1.56 9.70
CA GLY A 283 10.69 -0.84 8.59
C GLY A 283 9.81 -0.71 7.35
N MET A 284 8.73 -1.49 7.24
CA MET A 284 7.79 -1.43 6.10
C MET A 284 6.51 -0.66 6.41
N ILE A 285 6.27 -0.29 7.68
CA ILE A 285 5.02 0.36 8.07
C ILE A 285 4.85 1.73 7.40
N GLY A 286 5.90 2.56 7.42
CA GLY A 286 5.82 3.91 6.87
C GLY A 286 5.43 3.88 5.41
N THR A 287 6.12 3.05 4.65
CA THR A 287 5.90 2.95 3.22
C THR A 287 4.55 2.35 2.86
N VAL A 288 4.11 1.25 3.50
CA VAL A 288 2.84 0.60 3.14
C VAL A 288 1.65 1.54 3.44
N PHE A 289 1.67 2.24 4.58
CA PHE A 289 0.63 3.21 4.91
C PHE A 289 0.66 4.44 4.03
N VAL A 290 1.84 5.01 3.80
CA VAL A 290 2.01 6.18 2.94
C VAL A 290 1.44 5.88 1.56
N HIS A 291 1.77 4.74 0.96
CA HIS A 291 1.24 4.39 -0.35
C HIS A 291 -0.27 4.15 -0.31
N ALA A 292 -0.79 3.46 0.69
CA ALA A 292 -2.23 3.22 0.78
C ALA A 292 -3.06 4.51 0.90
N VAL A 293 -2.61 5.45 1.73
CA VAL A 293 -3.29 6.75 1.91
C VAL A 293 -3.09 7.62 0.66
N ALA A 294 -1.91 7.58 0.03
CA ALA A 294 -1.66 8.32 -1.21
C ALA A 294 -2.57 7.83 -2.36
N ASN A 295 -2.76 6.51 -2.49
CA ASN A 295 -3.70 5.95 -3.47
C ASN A 295 -5.13 6.41 -3.20
N LEU A 296 -5.54 6.43 -1.93
CA LEU A 296 -6.85 6.91 -1.52
C LEU A 296 -7.03 8.40 -1.88
N GLN A 297 -6.06 9.24 -1.49
CA GLN A 297 -6.02 10.68 -1.75
C GLN A 297 -5.88 11.05 -3.24
N ALA A 298 -5.58 10.08 -4.12
CA ALA A 298 -5.51 10.24 -5.56
C ALA A 298 -6.68 9.54 -6.30
N THR A 299 -7.75 9.17 -5.59
CA THR A 299 -8.90 8.48 -6.19
C THR A 299 -9.73 9.42 -7.07
N TYR A 300 -9.93 9.05 -8.33
CA TYR A 300 -10.78 9.74 -9.29
C TYR A 300 -12.24 9.25 -9.25
N ALA A 301 -12.44 7.93 -9.21
CA ALA A 301 -13.77 7.33 -9.20
C ALA A 301 -13.86 6.13 -8.25
N ILE A 302 -15.05 5.87 -7.72
CA ILE A 302 -15.37 4.74 -6.84
C ILE A 302 -16.48 3.89 -7.47
N ASN A 303 -16.62 2.65 -6.99
CA ASN A 303 -17.65 1.71 -7.44
C ASN A 303 -17.66 1.54 -8.97
N SER A 304 -16.47 1.42 -9.55
CA SER A 304 -16.33 1.29 -11.00
C SER A 304 -16.57 -0.17 -11.41
N THR A 305 -17.46 -0.39 -12.37
CA THR A 305 -17.81 -1.71 -12.90
C THR A 305 -17.68 -1.70 -14.42
N LEU A 306 -16.93 -2.66 -14.95
CA LEU A 306 -16.83 -2.93 -16.39
C LEU A 306 -17.85 -4.01 -16.76
N ARG A 307 -18.71 -3.75 -17.73
CA ARG A 307 -19.63 -4.72 -18.33
C ARG A 307 -19.24 -5.00 -19.76
N LEU A 308 -19.17 -6.26 -20.12
CA LEU A 308 -18.85 -6.73 -21.46
C LEU A 308 -20.04 -7.47 -22.02
N THR A 309 -20.58 -7.01 -23.14
CA THR A 309 -21.68 -7.67 -23.85
C THR A 309 -21.15 -8.25 -25.16
N TYR A 310 -21.36 -9.55 -25.38
CA TYR A 310 -20.81 -10.27 -26.54
C TYR A 310 -21.74 -11.40 -27.03
N SER A 311 -21.43 -11.93 -28.21
CA SER A 311 -22.19 -13.05 -28.81
C SER A 311 -22.08 -14.32 -27.96
N PRO A 312 -23.16 -15.11 -27.80
CA PRO A 312 -23.14 -16.39 -27.09
C PRO A 312 -22.16 -17.43 -27.68
N LEU A 313 -21.74 -17.24 -28.94
CA LEU A 313 -20.73 -18.07 -29.59
C LEU A 313 -19.31 -17.86 -29.04
N LEU A 314 -19.09 -16.78 -28.28
CA LEU A 314 -17.82 -16.45 -27.65
C LEU A 314 -17.87 -16.84 -26.18
N SER A 315 -16.77 -17.39 -25.68
CA SER A 315 -16.52 -17.50 -24.24
C SER A 315 -15.43 -16.51 -23.86
N ILE A 316 -15.78 -15.54 -23.02
CA ILE A 316 -14.85 -14.54 -22.47
C ILE A 316 -14.78 -14.75 -20.97
N GLU A 317 -13.57 -14.94 -20.45
CA GLU A 317 -13.34 -15.16 -19.03
C GLU A 317 -12.22 -14.28 -18.48
N GLU A 318 -12.39 -13.79 -17.25
CA GLU A 318 -11.34 -13.10 -16.51
C GLU A 318 -10.23 -14.10 -16.14
N ALA A 319 -9.04 -13.92 -16.73
CA ALA A 319 -7.92 -14.86 -16.60
C ALA A 319 -6.86 -14.43 -15.57
N MET A 320 -7.14 -13.39 -14.77
CA MET A 320 -6.18 -12.78 -13.86
C MET A 320 -6.15 -13.48 -12.50
N ALA A 321 -7.22 -13.42 -11.71
CA ALA A 321 -7.29 -14.11 -10.43
C ALA A 321 -8.73 -14.51 -10.12
N GLU A 322 -8.91 -15.59 -9.37
CA GLU A 322 -10.20 -15.81 -8.70
C GLU A 322 -10.41 -14.72 -7.66
N SER A 323 -11.53 -14.01 -7.76
CA SER A 323 -11.96 -13.05 -6.77
C SER A 323 -13.23 -13.54 -6.10
N VAL A 324 -13.37 -13.19 -4.83
CA VAL A 324 -14.58 -13.41 -4.04
C VAL A 324 -15.82 -12.82 -4.74
N ASN A 325 -15.66 -11.72 -5.48
CA ASN A 325 -16.74 -11.01 -6.18
C ASN A 325 -16.93 -11.42 -7.64
N LYS A 326 -16.31 -12.53 -8.10
CA LYS A 326 -16.46 -12.97 -9.49
C LYS A 326 -17.93 -13.27 -9.77
N GLN A 327 -18.51 -12.54 -10.73
CA GLN A 327 -19.88 -12.76 -11.18
C GLN A 327 -19.90 -13.79 -12.31
N GLU A 328 -20.95 -14.61 -12.32
CA GLU A 328 -21.20 -15.53 -13.44
C GLU A 328 -21.65 -14.75 -14.66
N VAL A 329 -21.48 -15.34 -15.84
CA VAL A 329 -21.93 -14.74 -17.09
C VAL A 329 -23.46 -14.78 -17.13
N GLU A 330 -24.08 -13.60 -17.26
CA GLU A 330 -25.53 -13.48 -17.38
C GLU A 330 -25.93 -13.65 -18.85
N ILE A 331 -27.01 -14.40 -19.08
CA ILE A 331 -27.60 -14.57 -20.42
C ILE A 331 -28.70 -13.53 -20.56
N LEU A 332 -28.49 -12.59 -21.48
CA LEU A 332 -29.49 -11.60 -21.88
C LEU A 332 -30.28 -12.17 -23.06
N GLU A 333 -31.51 -12.63 -22.77
CA GLU A 333 -32.43 -13.13 -23.78
C GLU A 333 -32.77 -12.03 -24.80
N GLY A 334 -32.60 -12.36 -26.07
CA GLY A 334 -32.96 -11.51 -27.18
C GLY A 334 -34.47 -11.54 -27.44
N ASP A 335 -34.99 -10.46 -28.02
CA ASP A 335 -36.37 -10.44 -28.50
C ASP A 335 -36.43 -11.07 -29.91
N VAL A 336 -36.77 -12.37 -29.94
CA VAL A 336 -36.94 -13.16 -31.17
C VAL A 336 -37.94 -12.50 -32.13
N LYS A 337 -38.96 -11.80 -31.61
CA LYS A 337 -39.97 -11.10 -32.43
C LYS A 337 -39.44 -9.82 -33.06
N LYS A 338 -38.35 -9.24 -32.53
CA LYS A 338 -37.66 -8.06 -33.07
C LYS A 338 -36.34 -8.40 -33.76
N GLY A 339 -36.02 -9.68 -33.93
CA GLY A 339 -34.76 -10.14 -34.53
C GLY A 339 -33.52 -9.77 -33.70
N ILE A 340 -33.67 -9.55 -32.40
CA ILE A 340 -32.55 -9.26 -31.51
C ILE A 340 -32.01 -10.60 -31.00
N PRO A 341 -30.75 -10.97 -31.29
CA PRO A 341 -30.17 -12.22 -30.80
C PRO A 341 -29.83 -12.14 -29.32
N ASP A 342 -29.77 -13.31 -28.66
CA ASP A 342 -29.27 -13.47 -27.31
C ASP A 342 -27.84 -12.94 -27.18
N ARG A 343 -27.49 -12.47 -25.98
CA ARG A 343 -26.15 -11.97 -25.66
C ARG A 343 -25.69 -12.47 -24.31
N HIS A 344 -24.39 -12.63 -24.16
CA HIS A 344 -23.77 -12.86 -22.87
C HIS A 344 -23.27 -11.54 -22.29
N GLU A 345 -23.48 -11.32 -20.99
CA GLU A 345 -22.92 -10.20 -20.23
C GLU A 345 -21.96 -10.71 -19.15
N LEU A 346 -20.73 -10.19 -19.16
CA LEU A 346 -19.75 -10.38 -18.09
C LEU A 346 -19.53 -9.07 -17.35
N SER A 347 -19.76 -9.08 -16.04
CA SER A 347 -19.58 -7.91 -15.16
C SER A 347 -18.37 -8.07 -14.25
N ILE A 348 -17.46 -7.09 -14.27
CA ILE A 348 -16.19 -7.09 -13.54
C ILE A 348 -16.11 -5.84 -12.67
N SER A 349 -15.97 -6.05 -11.35
CA SER A 349 -15.79 -4.95 -10.38
C SER A 349 -14.34 -4.46 -10.39
N LEU A 350 -14.12 -3.20 -10.73
CA LEU A 350 -12.80 -2.56 -10.76
C LEU A 350 -12.47 -1.83 -9.46
N GLY A 351 -13.49 -1.50 -8.67
CA GLY A 351 -13.37 -0.74 -7.42
C GLY A 351 -13.00 0.72 -7.65
N ASN A 352 -11.98 1.20 -6.92
CA ASN A 352 -11.51 2.58 -7.01
C ASN A 352 -10.52 2.75 -8.17
N LEU A 353 -10.71 3.81 -8.95
CA LEU A 353 -9.80 4.26 -10.02
C LEU A 353 -9.05 5.51 -9.55
N GLN A 354 -7.75 5.59 -9.83
CA GLN A 354 -6.88 6.70 -9.43
C GLN A 354 -6.54 7.60 -10.62
N TYR A 355 -6.37 8.90 -10.37
CA TYR A 355 -5.86 9.83 -11.38
C TYR A 355 -4.51 9.36 -11.91
N GLY A 356 -4.30 9.41 -13.23
CA GLY A 356 -3.04 9.08 -13.87
C GLY A 356 -2.60 7.62 -13.76
N GLN A 357 -3.49 6.71 -13.34
CA GLN A 357 -3.22 5.27 -13.28
C GLN A 357 -4.29 4.51 -14.06
N SER A 358 -3.88 3.81 -15.13
CA SER A 358 -4.79 2.94 -15.87
C SER A 358 -5.18 1.70 -15.05
N ARG A 359 -6.38 1.20 -15.30
CA ARG A 359 -6.81 -0.14 -14.92
C ARG A 359 -7.00 -0.96 -16.19
N ASP A 360 -6.20 -2.01 -16.31
CA ASP A 360 -6.09 -2.82 -17.51
C ASP A 360 -6.43 -4.27 -17.15
N ILE A 361 -7.45 -4.82 -17.78
CA ILE A 361 -7.96 -6.16 -17.51
C ILE A 361 -7.71 -7.04 -18.73
N TYR A 362 -6.94 -8.10 -18.54
CA TYR A 362 -6.74 -9.13 -19.56
C TYR A 362 -7.86 -10.17 -19.45
N LEU A 363 -8.50 -10.44 -20.58
CA LEU A 363 -9.60 -11.37 -20.73
C LEU A 363 -9.14 -12.47 -21.70
N ARG A 364 -9.32 -13.73 -21.32
CA ARG A 364 -9.11 -14.83 -22.25
C ARG A 364 -10.36 -14.98 -23.09
N VAL A 365 -10.17 -15.10 -24.39
CA VAL A 365 -11.25 -15.27 -25.36
C VAL A 365 -11.10 -16.65 -25.99
N ASN A 366 -12.18 -17.43 -25.95
CA ASN A 366 -12.30 -18.65 -26.74
C ASN A 366 -13.38 -18.42 -27.79
N ALA A 367 -12.95 -18.44 -29.05
CA ALA A 367 -13.77 -18.09 -30.19
C ALA A 367 -13.75 -19.22 -31.24
N PRO A 368 -14.86 -19.46 -31.97
CA PRO A 368 -14.94 -20.53 -32.96
C PRO A 368 -14.04 -20.24 -34.17
N ALA A 369 -13.60 -21.30 -34.86
CA ALA A 369 -12.69 -21.18 -36.01
C ALA A 369 -13.21 -20.27 -37.15
N LYS A 370 -14.53 -20.13 -37.27
CA LYS A 370 -15.19 -19.23 -38.23
C LYS A 370 -16.00 -18.17 -37.48
N LEU A 371 -15.39 -17.02 -37.19
CA LEU A 371 -16.13 -15.83 -36.76
C LEU A 371 -16.63 -15.04 -37.96
N THR A 372 -17.87 -14.58 -37.88
CA THR A 372 -18.43 -13.58 -38.80
C THR A 372 -18.30 -12.19 -38.19
N SER A 373 -18.41 -11.14 -39.02
CA SER A 373 -18.34 -9.75 -38.56
C SER A 373 -19.41 -9.39 -37.52
N GLU A 374 -20.57 -10.06 -37.55
CA GLU A 374 -21.67 -9.83 -36.60
C GLU A 374 -21.40 -10.44 -35.22
N ASN A 375 -20.78 -11.62 -35.18
CA ASN A 375 -20.55 -12.35 -33.92
C ASN A 375 -19.19 -12.05 -33.28
N ALA A 376 -18.31 -11.32 -33.98
CA ALA A 376 -16.98 -10.95 -33.49
C ALA A 376 -16.93 -9.67 -32.66
N VAL A 377 -18.04 -8.93 -32.55
CA VAL A 377 -18.08 -7.65 -31.84
C VAL A 377 -18.29 -7.86 -30.35
N VAL A 378 -17.38 -7.29 -29.55
CA VAL A 378 -17.50 -7.17 -28.10
C VAL A 378 -17.77 -5.72 -27.76
N LYS A 379 -18.85 -5.46 -27.02
CA LYS A 379 -19.16 -4.14 -26.48
C LYS A 379 -18.70 -4.08 -25.03
N ALA A 380 -18.01 -3.01 -24.66
CA ALA A 380 -17.66 -2.72 -23.28
C ALA A 380 -18.37 -1.46 -22.82
N SER A 381 -18.88 -1.46 -21.60
CA SER A 381 -19.33 -0.26 -20.91
C SER A 381 -18.72 -0.21 -19.52
N ILE A 382 -18.31 0.97 -19.09
CA ILE A 382 -17.89 1.22 -17.71
C ILE A 382 -18.92 2.10 -17.04
N GLN A 383 -19.30 1.76 -15.81
CA GLN A 383 -20.13 2.59 -14.93
C GLN A 383 -19.31 2.94 -13.70
N TYR A 384 -19.33 4.19 -13.27
CA TYR A 384 -18.55 4.65 -12.12
C TYR A 384 -19.18 5.88 -11.43
N SER A 385 -18.77 6.17 -10.20
CA SER A 385 -19.24 7.34 -9.44
C SER A 385 -18.08 8.22 -9.02
N ARG A 386 -18.18 9.53 -9.30
CA ARG A 386 -17.24 10.58 -8.84
C ARG A 386 -17.60 11.09 -7.43
N MET A 387 -17.98 10.17 -6.53
CA MET A 387 -18.40 10.46 -5.15
C MET A 387 -19.59 11.44 -5.02
N ALA A 388 -20.37 11.57 -6.10
CA ALA A 388 -21.58 12.38 -6.20
C ALA A 388 -22.81 11.49 -6.46
N ASN A 389 -24.00 12.09 -6.48
CA ASN A 389 -25.24 11.34 -6.75
C ASN A 389 -25.30 10.81 -8.18
N SER A 390 -24.61 11.46 -9.13
CA SER A 390 -24.55 11.02 -10.53
C SER A 390 -23.69 9.76 -10.71
N ILE A 391 -24.17 8.89 -11.59
CA ILE A 391 -23.43 7.76 -12.13
C ILE A 391 -23.00 8.14 -13.54
N TYR A 392 -21.71 8.00 -13.81
CA TYR A 392 -21.12 8.27 -15.11
C TYR A 392 -20.93 6.95 -15.84
N GLY A 393 -21.04 6.99 -17.16
CA GLY A 393 -20.84 5.83 -17.99
C GLY A 393 -20.15 6.17 -19.31
N GLN A 394 -19.34 5.25 -19.78
CA GLN A 394 -18.78 5.31 -21.13
C GLN A 394 -18.89 3.93 -21.77
N SER A 395 -19.09 3.88 -23.09
CA SER A 395 -19.11 2.62 -23.83
C SER A 395 -18.23 2.68 -25.07
N THR A 396 -17.77 1.52 -25.48
CA THR A 396 -16.99 1.31 -26.70
C THR A 396 -17.27 -0.09 -27.26
N SER A 397 -16.87 -0.33 -28.49
CA SER A 397 -16.99 -1.66 -29.11
C SER A 397 -15.77 -1.96 -29.96
N GLN A 398 -15.32 -3.22 -29.91
CA GLN A 398 -14.20 -3.70 -30.70
C GLN A 398 -14.55 -5.02 -31.36
N SER A 399 -14.15 -5.18 -32.62
CA SER A 399 -14.22 -6.46 -33.32
C SER A 399 -12.97 -7.28 -33.04
N LEU A 400 -13.14 -8.56 -32.68
CA LEU A 400 -12.04 -9.51 -32.53
C LEU A 400 -11.31 -9.83 -33.85
N LEU A 401 -11.90 -9.44 -34.99
CA LEU A 401 -11.26 -9.58 -36.31
C LEU A 401 -10.22 -8.48 -36.58
N VAL A 402 -10.28 -7.37 -35.85
CA VAL A 402 -9.39 -6.23 -36.02
C VAL A 402 -8.37 -6.24 -34.88
N PRO A 403 -7.12 -6.64 -35.14
CA PRO A 403 -6.09 -6.68 -34.10
C PRO A 403 -5.73 -5.28 -33.63
N THR A 404 -5.30 -5.18 -32.38
CA THR A 404 -4.83 -3.94 -31.77
C THR A 404 -3.57 -3.39 -32.45
N THR A 405 -3.39 -2.07 -32.35
CA THR A 405 -2.18 -1.34 -32.74
C THR A 405 -1.23 -1.09 -31.56
N LEU A 406 -1.56 -1.57 -30.36
CA LEU A 406 -0.70 -1.43 -29.19
C LEU A 406 0.66 -2.16 -29.39
N PRO A 407 1.75 -1.65 -28.77
CA PRO A 407 3.05 -2.31 -28.84
C PRO A 407 3.00 -3.73 -28.28
N GLU A 408 3.69 -4.67 -28.93
CA GLU A 408 3.76 -6.06 -28.47
C GLU A 408 4.36 -6.20 -27.06
N SER A 409 5.24 -5.26 -26.65
CA SER A 409 5.78 -5.20 -25.30
C SER A 409 4.69 -4.94 -24.24
N GLU A 410 3.70 -4.10 -24.54
CA GLU A 410 2.58 -3.79 -23.64
C GLU A 410 1.64 -4.99 -23.53
N LEU A 411 1.31 -5.62 -24.67
CA LEU A 411 0.51 -6.85 -24.69
C LEU A 411 1.18 -7.98 -23.92
N SER A 412 2.49 -8.16 -24.11
CA SER A 412 3.31 -9.15 -23.41
C SER A 412 3.34 -8.90 -21.91
N TYR A 413 3.39 -7.64 -21.48
CA TYR A 413 3.32 -7.26 -20.07
C TYR A 413 2.00 -7.69 -19.44
N HIS A 414 0.86 -7.32 -20.03
CA HIS A 414 -0.45 -7.64 -19.46
C HIS A 414 -0.75 -9.14 -19.49
N LEU A 415 -0.38 -9.84 -20.58
CA LEU A 415 -0.49 -11.29 -20.67
C LEU A 415 0.38 -11.99 -19.60
N SER A 416 1.63 -11.54 -19.44
CA SER A 416 2.54 -12.08 -18.41
C SER A 416 1.99 -11.86 -17.01
N ARG A 417 1.52 -10.64 -16.72
CA ARG A 417 0.89 -10.30 -15.43
C ARG A 417 -0.33 -11.18 -15.15
N SER A 418 -1.18 -11.42 -16.14
CA SER A 418 -2.34 -12.31 -16.01
C SER A 418 -1.91 -13.73 -15.66
N LYS A 419 -0.92 -14.29 -16.36
CA LYS A 419 -0.40 -15.64 -16.07
C LYS A 419 0.20 -15.74 -14.66
N ILE A 420 0.92 -14.70 -14.22
CA ILE A 420 1.47 -14.63 -12.85
C ILE A 420 0.34 -14.61 -11.83
N CYS A 421 -0.65 -13.73 -12.00
CA CYS A 421 -1.78 -13.63 -11.08
C CYS A 421 -2.55 -14.96 -10.99
N SER A 422 -2.77 -15.61 -12.14
CA SER A 422 -3.50 -16.88 -12.22
C SER A 422 -2.75 -18.01 -11.52
N PHE A 423 -1.43 -18.07 -11.67
CA PHE A 423 -0.63 -19.04 -10.92
C PHE A 423 -0.69 -18.76 -9.41
N LEU A 424 -0.51 -17.51 -8.99
CA LEU A 424 -0.52 -17.13 -7.58
C LEU A 424 -1.89 -17.33 -6.92
N SER A 425 -2.99 -17.19 -7.65
CA SER A 425 -4.32 -17.52 -7.11
C SER A 425 -4.44 -19.01 -6.76
N THR A 426 -3.74 -19.91 -7.46
CA THR A 426 -3.71 -21.34 -7.09
C THR A 426 -2.95 -21.64 -5.78
N ILE A 427 -2.12 -20.70 -5.30
CA ILE A 427 -1.43 -20.81 -4.01
C ILE A 427 -2.34 -20.38 -2.85
N ILE A 428 -3.35 -19.55 -3.14
CA ILE A 428 -4.31 -19.00 -2.16
C ILE A 428 -5.76 -19.17 -2.66
N PRO A 429 -6.22 -20.41 -2.92
CA PRO A 429 -7.54 -20.68 -3.45
C PRO A 429 -8.65 -20.16 -2.53
N ILE A 430 -9.84 -19.93 -3.10
CA ILE A 430 -11.04 -19.57 -2.34
C ILE A 430 -11.68 -20.86 -1.81
N ALA A 431 -11.91 -20.92 -0.50
CA ALA A 431 -12.62 -22.01 0.14
C ALA A 431 -14.15 -21.81 0.07
N PRO A 432 -14.97 -22.85 0.35
CA PRO A 432 -16.43 -22.77 0.24
C PRO A 432 -17.09 -21.70 1.14
N ASP A 433 -16.40 -21.25 2.18
CA ASP A 433 -16.82 -20.14 3.06
C ASP A 433 -16.55 -18.75 2.46
N GLY A 434 -16.04 -18.68 1.21
CA GLY A 434 -15.69 -17.44 0.52
C GLY A 434 -14.37 -16.84 0.99
N GLU A 435 -13.62 -17.53 1.85
CA GLU A 435 -12.33 -17.06 2.35
C GLU A 435 -11.17 -17.60 1.50
N HIS A 436 -10.19 -16.76 1.17
CA HIS A 436 -8.92 -17.25 0.63
C HIS A 436 -8.21 -18.08 1.69
N LYS A 437 -7.72 -19.26 1.33
CA LYS A 437 -6.91 -20.12 2.20
C LYS A 437 -5.60 -20.45 1.50
N ALA A 438 -4.53 -19.83 1.98
CA ALA A 438 -3.19 -20.15 1.52
C ALA A 438 -2.90 -21.65 1.75
N LEU A 439 -2.26 -22.30 0.78
CA LEU A 439 -1.79 -23.67 0.94
C LEU A 439 -0.90 -23.76 2.17
N SER A 440 -1.02 -24.82 2.95
CA SER A 440 -0.20 -25.04 4.16
C SER A 440 1.28 -25.24 3.83
N ARG A 441 1.57 -25.79 2.64
CA ARG A 441 2.90 -25.95 2.06
C ARG A 441 2.83 -25.78 0.54
N VAL A 442 3.89 -25.28 -0.06
CA VAL A 442 4.05 -25.26 -1.51
C VAL A 442 4.64 -26.61 -1.94
N SER A 443 3.95 -27.33 -2.82
CA SER A 443 4.41 -28.65 -3.28
C SER A 443 5.53 -28.54 -4.32
N PRO A 444 6.36 -29.58 -4.50
CA PRO A 444 7.37 -29.61 -5.56
C PRO A 444 6.78 -29.40 -6.97
N GLU A 445 5.56 -29.88 -7.21
CA GLU A 445 4.82 -29.69 -8.45
C GLU A 445 4.52 -28.20 -8.68
N LYS A 446 4.05 -27.48 -7.66
CA LYS A 446 3.85 -26.02 -7.74
C LYS A 446 5.14 -25.24 -7.99
N ILE A 447 6.26 -25.69 -7.43
CA ILE A 447 7.57 -25.11 -7.72
C ILE A 447 7.98 -25.37 -9.18
N LYS A 448 7.69 -26.56 -9.72
CA LYS A 448 7.93 -26.89 -11.13
C LYS A 448 7.04 -26.06 -12.06
N GLU A 449 5.76 -25.90 -11.71
CA GLU A 449 4.81 -25.01 -12.42
C GLU A 449 5.33 -23.57 -12.44
N LEU A 450 5.80 -23.03 -11.31
CA LEU A 450 6.40 -21.69 -11.25
C LEU A 450 7.60 -21.55 -12.20
N LYS A 451 8.52 -22.53 -12.18
CA LYS A 451 9.70 -22.51 -13.05
C LYS A 451 9.33 -22.58 -14.53
N ALA A 452 8.35 -23.41 -14.88
CA ALA A 452 7.83 -23.51 -16.24
C ALA A 452 7.16 -22.20 -16.68
N LEU A 453 6.31 -21.63 -15.81
CA LEU A 453 5.70 -20.33 -16.03
C LEU A 453 6.77 -19.27 -16.32
N ILE A 454 7.75 -19.10 -15.43
CA ILE A 454 8.83 -18.13 -15.58
C ILE A 454 9.59 -18.32 -16.89
N LYS A 455 9.83 -19.57 -17.31
CA LYS A 455 10.50 -19.88 -18.59
C LYS A 455 9.68 -19.39 -19.79
N ASP A 456 8.36 -19.56 -19.73
CA ASP A 456 7.45 -19.35 -20.87
C ASP A 456 6.74 -17.98 -20.83
N LEU A 457 7.13 -17.09 -19.93
CA LEU A 457 6.55 -15.74 -19.82
C LEU A 457 6.87 -14.89 -21.06
N PRO A 458 5.84 -14.31 -21.73
CA PRO A 458 6.04 -13.38 -22.84
C PRO A 458 6.95 -12.18 -22.50
N ALA A 459 6.93 -11.72 -21.25
CA ALA A 459 7.76 -10.61 -20.78
C ALA A 459 9.27 -10.80 -21.02
N LYS A 460 9.74 -12.06 -21.13
CA LYS A 460 11.15 -12.37 -21.45
C LYS A 460 11.58 -11.89 -22.83
N ARG A 461 10.63 -11.71 -23.77
CA ARG A 461 10.91 -11.17 -25.11
C ARG A 461 11.31 -9.69 -25.07
N PHE A 462 10.96 -8.97 -24.00
CA PHE A 462 11.13 -7.52 -23.87
C PHE A 462 11.90 -7.12 -22.58
N PRO A 463 13.14 -7.58 -22.38
CA PRO A 463 13.89 -7.34 -21.13
C PRO A 463 14.33 -5.88 -20.93
N SER A 464 14.32 -5.07 -21.99
CA SER A 464 14.62 -3.64 -21.95
C SER A 464 13.40 -2.78 -21.58
N ASP A 465 12.18 -3.32 -21.74
CA ASP A 465 10.96 -2.62 -21.36
C ASP A 465 10.82 -2.61 -19.82
N PRO A 466 10.65 -1.42 -19.18
CA PRO A 466 10.63 -1.33 -17.72
C PRO A 466 9.52 -2.15 -17.05
N ASN A 467 8.34 -2.25 -17.67
CA ASN A 467 7.19 -2.95 -17.09
C ASN A 467 7.36 -4.47 -17.20
N ASN A 468 7.86 -4.97 -18.33
CA ASN A 468 8.17 -6.39 -18.49
C ASN A 468 9.33 -6.81 -17.59
N LYS A 469 10.39 -5.99 -17.54
CA LYS A 469 11.54 -6.21 -16.68
C LYS A 469 11.15 -6.29 -15.20
N SER A 470 10.25 -5.41 -14.73
CA SER A 470 9.85 -5.41 -13.33
C SER A 470 9.15 -6.70 -12.90
N LEU A 471 8.31 -7.29 -13.77
CA LEU A 471 7.66 -8.59 -13.48
C LEU A 471 8.71 -9.72 -13.34
N LEU A 472 9.71 -9.76 -14.21
CA LEU A 472 10.77 -10.76 -14.15
C LEU A 472 11.64 -10.58 -12.90
N GLU A 473 11.90 -9.32 -12.53
CA GLU A 473 12.64 -8.97 -11.33
C GLU A 473 11.92 -9.40 -10.05
N ASP A 474 10.59 -9.28 -9.97
CA ASP A 474 9.80 -9.76 -8.82
C ASP A 474 9.83 -11.29 -8.69
N LEU A 475 9.86 -12.00 -9.83
CA LEU A 475 9.87 -13.46 -9.89
C LEU A 475 11.25 -14.05 -9.63
N GLU A 476 12.28 -13.66 -10.38
CA GLU A 476 13.61 -14.30 -10.38
C GLU A 476 14.79 -13.31 -10.32
N GLY A 477 14.54 -12.05 -9.96
CA GLY A 477 15.60 -11.05 -9.82
C GLY A 477 16.61 -11.39 -8.72
N ALA A 478 17.86 -10.93 -8.90
CA ALA A 478 18.90 -11.05 -7.87
C ALA A 478 18.49 -10.30 -6.59
N GLN A 479 18.84 -10.84 -5.42
CA GLN A 479 18.51 -10.24 -4.13
C GLN A 479 18.94 -8.76 -4.08
N PRO A 480 18.09 -7.85 -3.58
CA PRO A 480 16.87 -8.09 -2.80
C PRO A 480 15.59 -8.34 -3.62
N LYS A 481 15.68 -8.47 -4.95
CA LYS A 481 14.55 -8.80 -5.83
C LYS A 481 14.24 -10.31 -5.77
N GLY A 482 13.33 -10.81 -6.61
CA GLY A 482 12.99 -12.24 -6.70
C GLY A 482 12.19 -12.78 -5.51
N GLN A 483 11.45 -11.91 -4.81
CA GLN A 483 10.75 -12.27 -3.58
C GLN A 483 9.68 -13.34 -3.79
N VAL A 484 9.06 -13.41 -4.97
CA VAL A 484 8.04 -14.44 -5.27
C VAL A 484 8.66 -15.83 -5.30
N SER A 485 9.76 -16.03 -6.04
CA SER A 485 10.44 -17.34 -6.03
C SER A 485 11.00 -17.66 -4.65
N LEU A 486 11.62 -16.69 -3.97
CA LEU A 486 12.17 -16.89 -2.63
C LEU A 486 11.09 -17.32 -1.63
N ALA A 487 9.89 -16.73 -1.71
CA ALA A 487 8.75 -17.07 -0.89
C ALA A 487 8.24 -18.47 -1.16
N LEU A 488 8.21 -18.93 -2.42
CA LEU A 488 7.57 -20.18 -2.80
C LEU A 488 8.51 -21.40 -2.82
N THR A 489 9.81 -21.20 -3.03
CA THR A 489 10.78 -22.31 -3.11
C THR A 489 11.40 -22.70 -1.78
N ASN A 490 11.34 -21.83 -0.77
CA ASN A 490 11.87 -22.10 0.56
C ASN A 490 10.71 -22.26 1.56
N GLY A 491 10.52 -23.47 2.08
CA GLY A 491 9.39 -23.79 2.97
C GLY A 491 9.37 -22.96 4.27
N GLU A 492 10.54 -22.65 4.84
CA GLU A 492 10.64 -21.80 6.04
C GLU A 492 10.23 -20.36 5.74
N TYR A 493 10.66 -19.82 4.60
CA TYR A 493 10.24 -18.48 4.16
C TYR A 493 8.77 -18.42 3.80
N TYR A 494 8.26 -19.44 3.12
CA TYR A 494 6.84 -19.54 2.82
C TYR A 494 6.01 -19.47 4.10
N LYS A 495 6.33 -20.35 5.07
CA LYS A 495 5.63 -20.43 6.35
C LYS A 495 5.75 -19.15 7.17
N LYS A 496 6.92 -18.51 7.17
CA LYS A 496 7.18 -17.30 7.96
C LYS A 496 6.50 -16.06 7.37
N TRP A 497 6.65 -15.81 6.08
CA TRP A 497 6.22 -14.55 5.47
C TRP A 497 5.59 -14.70 4.07
N GLY A 498 5.97 -15.73 3.30
CA GLY A 498 5.43 -15.96 1.96
C GLY A 498 3.90 -16.14 1.95
N VAL A 499 3.36 -16.85 2.94
CA VAL A 499 1.92 -17.08 3.15
C VAL A 499 1.11 -15.78 3.33
N HIS A 500 1.75 -14.70 3.77
CA HIS A 500 1.12 -13.38 3.94
C HIS A 500 1.48 -12.41 2.81
N TYR A 501 2.68 -12.55 2.25
CA TYR A 501 3.19 -11.74 1.15
C TYR A 501 2.46 -12.02 -0.18
N ILE A 502 2.28 -13.30 -0.55
CA ILE A 502 1.65 -13.68 -1.82
C ILE A 502 0.24 -13.09 -2.00
N PRO A 503 -0.67 -13.15 -1.01
CA PRO A 503 -1.96 -12.46 -1.07
C PRO A 503 -1.85 -10.93 -1.31
N SER A 504 -0.87 -10.27 -0.67
CA SER A 504 -0.63 -8.83 -0.79
C SER A 504 -0.09 -8.46 -2.17
N TYR A 505 0.86 -9.25 -2.69
CA TYR A 505 1.43 -9.08 -4.03
C TYR A 505 0.38 -9.33 -5.12
N LEU A 506 -0.42 -10.40 -4.99
CA LEU A 506 -1.52 -10.69 -5.92
C LEU A 506 -2.50 -9.52 -5.97
N ASN A 507 -2.91 -9.00 -4.81
CA ASN A 507 -3.83 -7.86 -4.74
C ASN A 507 -3.26 -6.59 -5.43
N ALA A 508 -1.95 -6.35 -5.34
CA ALA A 508 -1.30 -5.22 -6.01
C ALA A 508 -1.40 -5.33 -7.54
N HIS A 509 -1.18 -6.52 -8.10
CA HIS A 509 -1.22 -6.72 -9.56
C HIS A 509 -2.62 -6.80 -10.14
N THR A 510 -3.57 -7.42 -9.43
CA THR A 510 -4.97 -7.49 -9.88
C THR A 510 -5.62 -6.10 -9.87
N ARG A 511 -5.25 -5.26 -8.89
CA ARG A 511 -5.77 -3.89 -8.77
C ARG A 511 -4.84 -2.80 -9.33
N GLN A 512 -3.66 -3.12 -9.86
CA GLN A 512 -2.68 -2.14 -10.33
C GLN A 512 -2.45 -0.99 -9.35
N ILE A 513 -2.19 -1.35 -8.10
CA ILE A 513 -1.98 -0.39 -7.02
C ILE A 513 -0.58 -0.59 -6.44
N CYS A 514 0.17 0.50 -6.31
CA CYS A 514 1.44 0.47 -5.61
C CYS A 514 1.16 0.37 -4.11
N ASN A 515 1.45 -0.79 -3.52
CA ASN A 515 1.25 -1.06 -2.09
C ASN A 515 2.56 -1.14 -1.30
N THR A 516 3.71 -1.15 -1.97
CA THR A 516 5.03 -1.35 -1.37
C THR A 516 6.12 -0.71 -2.21
N PHE A 517 7.26 -0.42 -1.59
CA PHE A 517 8.48 0.09 -2.22
C PHE A 517 9.50 -1.00 -2.53
N LYS A 518 9.22 -2.24 -2.12
CA LYS A 518 10.17 -3.35 -2.19
C LYS A 518 10.16 -4.03 -3.55
N ASP A 519 8.99 -4.11 -4.17
CA ASP A 519 8.73 -4.95 -5.32
C ASP A 519 8.69 -4.09 -6.59
N PRO A 520 9.65 -4.26 -7.52
CA PRO A 520 9.69 -3.56 -8.80
C PRO A 520 8.37 -3.46 -9.56
N GLY A 521 7.55 -4.52 -9.61
CA GLY A 521 6.30 -4.52 -10.37
C GLY A 521 5.25 -3.56 -9.79
N PRO A 522 4.85 -3.73 -8.52
CA PRO A 522 3.95 -2.78 -7.85
C PRO A 522 4.42 -1.32 -7.89
N LEU A 523 5.74 -1.08 -7.85
CA LEU A 523 6.32 0.26 -7.97
C LEU A 523 6.01 0.97 -9.30
N ARG A 524 5.69 0.22 -10.36
CA ARG A 524 5.31 0.80 -11.67
C ARG A 524 3.95 1.49 -11.63
N TYR A 525 3.11 1.17 -10.65
CA TYR A 525 1.78 1.76 -10.54
C TYR A 525 1.85 3.13 -9.85
N GLY A 526 1.25 4.13 -10.49
CA GLY A 526 1.25 5.52 -10.04
C GLY A 526 2.47 6.32 -10.50
N ASP A 527 3.40 5.72 -11.25
CA ASP A 527 4.58 6.41 -11.81
C ASP A 527 4.19 7.58 -12.74
N ASP A 528 3.05 7.45 -13.43
CA ASP A 528 2.50 8.47 -14.33
C ASP A 528 1.42 9.34 -13.67
N SER A 529 1.26 9.26 -12.34
CA SER A 529 0.27 10.01 -11.56
C SER A 529 0.92 11.11 -10.72
N PRO A 530 0.90 12.38 -11.18
CA PRO A 530 1.50 13.49 -10.45
C PRO A 530 0.83 13.73 -9.09
N LEU A 531 -0.49 13.53 -9.00
CA LEU A 531 -1.24 13.68 -7.76
C LEU A 531 -0.86 12.60 -6.74
N PHE A 532 -0.78 11.34 -7.16
CA PHE A 532 -0.34 10.25 -6.30
C PHE A 532 1.08 10.48 -5.77
N ILE A 533 2.02 10.85 -6.64
CA ILE A 533 3.41 11.13 -6.28
C ILE A 533 3.47 12.29 -5.26
N ALA A 534 2.72 13.36 -5.48
CA ALA A 534 2.65 14.50 -4.56
C ALA A 534 2.09 14.08 -3.19
N CYS A 535 0.98 13.34 -3.15
CA CYS A 535 0.39 12.83 -1.91
C CYS A 535 1.36 11.92 -1.16
N ARG A 536 1.98 10.96 -1.86
CA ARG A 536 3.00 10.05 -1.30
C ARG A 536 4.14 10.83 -0.66
N ASN A 537 4.74 11.78 -1.37
CA ASN A 537 5.86 12.57 -0.87
C ASN A 537 5.49 13.40 0.38
N ARG A 538 4.26 13.95 0.45
CA ARG A 538 3.76 14.66 1.64
C ARG A 538 3.58 13.73 2.83
N LEU A 539 3.00 12.55 2.59
CA LEU A 539 2.80 11.51 3.59
C LEU A 539 4.14 10.98 4.13
N ASP A 540 5.12 10.73 3.26
CA ASP A 540 6.50 10.36 3.66
C ASP A 540 7.12 11.45 4.54
N HIS A 541 7.01 12.72 4.12
CA HIS A 541 7.51 13.84 4.91
C HIS A 541 6.83 13.94 6.27
N ALA A 542 5.50 13.75 6.32
CA ALA A 542 4.75 13.76 7.57
C ALA A 542 5.20 12.61 8.49
N PHE A 543 5.33 11.40 7.96
CA PHE A 543 5.79 10.21 8.68
C PHE A 543 7.16 10.41 9.33
N ASP A 544 8.09 11.03 8.60
CA ASP A 544 9.45 11.34 9.06
C ASP A 544 9.50 12.47 10.10
N SER A 545 8.59 13.44 9.98
CA SER A 545 8.60 14.66 10.79
C SER A 545 7.90 14.51 12.14
N ILE A 546 6.92 13.58 12.24
CA ILE A 546 6.24 13.35 13.51
C ILE A 546 7.17 12.69 14.53
N PRO A 547 7.09 13.03 15.83
CA PRO A 547 7.94 12.44 16.84
C PRO A 547 7.84 10.91 16.86
N PRO A 548 8.97 10.20 17.04
CA PRO A 548 8.99 8.74 17.10
C PRO A 548 8.08 8.23 18.23
N PRO A 549 7.47 7.04 18.06
CA PRO A 549 6.62 6.45 19.07
C PRO A 549 7.42 6.19 20.35
N LYS A 550 6.78 6.41 21.50
CA LYS A 550 7.38 6.08 22.79
C LYS A 550 7.25 4.57 22.99
N PRO A 551 8.36 3.84 23.23
CA PRO A 551 8.31 2.39 23.47
C PRO A 551 7.44 2.04 24.67
N SER A 552 6.43 1.20 24.46
CA SER A 552 5.56 0.65 25.51
C SER A 552 6.19 -0.54 26.24
N ASN A 553 7.08 -1.29 25.59
CA ASN A 553 7.69 -2.52 26.12
C ASN A 553 9.16 -2.31 26.54
N GLN A 554 9.44 -1.27 27.33
CA GLN A 554 10.82 -0.92 27.71
C GLN A 554 11.53 -1.99 28.55
N HIS A 555 10.78 -2.84 29.25
CA HIS A 555 11.31 -3.92 30.09
C HIS A 555 11.83 -5.11 29.28
N THR A 556 11.22 -5.40 28.13
CA THR A 556 11.64 -6.48 27.20
C THR A 556 12.57 -5.96 26.11
N ALA A 557 12.80 -4.65 26.05
CA ALA A 557 13.70 -4.02 25.10
C ALA A 557 15.14 -4.48 25.36
N THR A 558 15.72 -5.18 24.40
CA THR A 558 17.15 -5.47 24.39
C THR A 558 17.98 -4.19 24.18
N HIS A 559 17.32 -3.07 23.82
CA HIS A 559 17.93 -1.79 23.48
C HIS A 559 17.21 -0.57 24.12
N ARG A 560 17.83 0.11 25.10
CA ARG A 560 17.38 1.42 25.68
C ARG A 560 17.99 2.67 25.01
N GLY A 561 17.27 3.35 24.10
CA GLY A 561 17.78 4.51 23.34
C GLY A 561 16.70 5.21 22.50
N ARG A 562 16.91 6.48 22.13
CA ARG A 562 15.95 7.27 21.32
C ARG A 562 15.81 6.69 19.90
N VAL A 563 14.60 6.27 19.54
CA VAL A 563 14.20 5.78 18.22
C VAL A 563 14.06 6.99 17.27
N SER A 564 14.48 6.92 16.01
CA SER A 564 14.20 7.96 14.98
C SER A 564 13.44 7.34 13.82
N MET A 565 12.35 7.96 13.38
CA MET A 565 11.47 7.41 12.33
C MET A 565 12.11 7.40 10.96
N SER A 566 13.03 8.34 10.70
CA SER A 566 13.87 8.34 9.50
C SER A 566 14.69 7.04 9.33
N HIS A 567 14.95 6.26 10.39
CA HIS A 567 15.62 4.95 10.27
C HIS A 567 14.69 3.84 9.78
N TYR A 568 13.38 3.98 10.00
CA TYR A 568 12.34 3.07 9.50
C TYR A 568 11.83 3.49 8.12
N ASN A 569 12.26 4.67 7.62
CA ASN A 569 11.87 5.24 6.34
C ASN A 569 13.08 5.88 5.61
N SER A 570 14.18 5.13 5.44
CA SER A 570 15.33 5.66 4.68
C SER A 570 16.04 4.63 3.83
N SER A 571 16.00 4.90 2.53
CA SER A 571 16.87 4.32 1.50
C SER A 571 18.15 5.15 1.26
N SER A 572 18.45 6.18 2.09
CA SER A 572 19.23 7.35 1.61
C SER A 572 20.45 7.79 2.46
N GLY A 573 20.96 6.95 3.36
CA GLY A 573 22.17 7.25 4.14
C GLY A 573 23.47 6.75 3.49
N VAL A 574 24.43 7.63 3.19
CA VAL A 574 25.76 7.29 2.61
C VAL A 574 26.94 7.65 3.54
N CYS A 575 27.25 6.83 4.56
CA CYS A 575 28.34 7.13 5.50
C CYS A 575 29.13 5.91 6.02
N PHE A 576 30.37 6.14 6.48
CA PHE A 576 31.26 5.14 7.11
C PHE A 576 31.40 5.36 8.62
N ILE A 577 31.71 4.32 9.40
CA ILE A 577 31.97 4.48 10.85
C ILE A 577 33.32 5.16 11.14
N ALA A 578 33.47 5.72 12.35
CA ALA A 578 34.66 6.47 12.76
C ALA A 578 36.01 5.72 12.64
N SER A 579 36.00 4.41 12.84
CA SER A 579 37.20 3.56 12.82
C SER A 579 37.57 3.04 11.43
N THR A 580 36.75 3.29 10.40
CA THR A 580 36.99 2.79 9.04
C THR A 580 38.39 3.17 8.56
N PRO A 581 39.28 2.21 8.24
CA PRO A 581 40.63 2.49 7.80
C PRO A 581 40.61 3.00 6.35
N VAL A 582 41.14 4.21 6.13
CA VAL A 582 41.28 4.83 4.81
C VAL A 582 42.75 4.79 4.39
N ARG A 583 43.02 4.40 3.15
CA ARG A 583 44.39 4.42 2.60
C ARG A 583 44.75 5.80 2.07
N LEU A 584 45.84 6.35 2.59
CA LEU A 584 46.42 7.61 2.12
C LEU A 584 47.19 7.40 0.82
N ALA A 585 47.50 8.49 0.12
CA ALA A 585 48.36 8.47 -1.06
C ALA A 585 49.76 7.90 -0.76
N SER A 586 50.23 8.03 0.49
CA SER A 586 51.48 7.43 0.99
C SER A 586 51.38 5.94 1.33
N SER A 587 50.27 5.28 0.96
CA SER A 587 49.95 3.88 1.30
C SER A 587 49.72 3.58 2.79
N ARG A 588 50.00 4.52 3.70
CA ARG A 588 49.65 4.45 5.13
C ARG A 588 48.13 4.40 5.31
N ARG A 589 47.65 3.61 6.27
CA ARG A 589 46.24 3.56 6.67
C ARG A 589 45.98 4.44 7.88
N VAL A 590 44.91 5.22 7.85
CA VAL A 590 44.46 6.03 9.00
C VAL A 590 42.94 5.86 9.18
N PRO A 591 42.39 5.92 10.40
CA PRO A 591 40.95 5.87 10.58
C PRO A 591 40.29 7.11 9.97
N ILE A 592 39.08 6.97 9.40
CA ILE A 592 38.40 8.05 8.68
C ILE A 592 38.18 9.30 9.55
N LYS A 593 37.99 9.12 10.86
CA LYS A 593 37.90 10.22 11.85
C LYS A 593 39.15 11.11 11.93
N ALA A 594 40.31 10.60 11.49
CA ALA A 594 41.58 11.32 11.49
C ALA A 594 41.82 12.13 10.20
N LEU A 595 41.02 11.92 9.14
CA LEU A 595 41.14 12.72 7.92
C LEU A 595 40.90 14.20 8.23
N ARG A 596 41.61 15.06 7.52
CA ARG A 596 41.49 16.52 7.61
C ARG A 596 41.59 17.10 6.20
N ARG A 597 41.12 18.35 6.03
CA ARG A 597 41.27 19.06 4.76
C ARG A 597 42.75 19.08 4.33
N GLY A 598 42.99 18.83 3.06
CA GLY A 598 44.33 18.82 2.46
C GLY A 598 45.02 17.45 2.45
N VAL A 599 44.59 16.49 3.26
CA VAL A 599 45.15 15.13 3.29
C VAL A 599 44.89 14.44 1.94
N ALA A 600 45.94 13.88 1.34
CA ALA A 600 45.84 13.12 0.09
C ALA A 600 45.47 11.66 0.36
N VAL A 601 44.37 11.20 -0.22
CA VAL A 601 43.87 9.82 -0.14
C VAL A 601 44.03 9.10 -1.48
N GLN A 602 44.12 7.77 -1.43
CA GLN A 602 44.16 6.96 -2.63
C GLN A 602 42.78 6.88 -3.27
N THR A 603 42.71 7.08 -4.59
CA THR A 603 41.50 6.86 -5.41
C THR A 603 41.85 5.98 -6.60
N PRO A 604 40.86 5.35 -7.26
CA PRO A 604 41.07 4.58 -8.50
C PRO A 604 41.75 5.38 -9.62
N SER A 605 41.54 6.70 -9.68
CA SER A 605 42.11 7.59 -10.71
C SER A 605 43.32 8.38 -10.22
N GLY A 606 44.04 7.88 -9.20
CA GLY A 606 45.21 8.51 -8.61
C GLY A 606 44.92 9.34 -7.35
N PRO A 607 45.95 9.87 -6.66
CA PRO A 607 45.77 10.59 -5.40
C PRO A 607 44.87 11.83 -5.49
N ARG A 608 44.00 12.05 -4.49
CA ARG A 608 43.15 13.25 -4.38
C ARG A 608 43.13 13.79 -2.97
N ARG A 609 43.07 15.12 -2.81
CA ARG A 609 43.01 15.74 -1.48
C ARG A 609 41.59 15.84 -0.96
N VAL A 610 41.43 15.64 0.34
CA VAL A 610 40.18 15.86 1.07
C VAL A 610 39.87 17.36 1.13
N VAL A 611 38.66 17.75 0.72
CA VAL A 611 38.16 19.13 0.79
C VAL A 611 37.36 19.35 2.07
N ALA A 612 36.44 18.43 2.36
CA ALA A 612 35.60 18.50 3.55
C ALA A 612 35.20 17.10 4.01
N ILE A 613 34.83 16.99 5.29
CA ILE A 613 34.37 15.77 5.93
C ILE A 613 33.09 16.11 6.68
N LEU A 614 32.00 15.45 6.31
CA LEU A 614 30.76 15.51 7.05
C LEU A 614 30.83 14.49 8.19
N LYS A 615 30.67 14.96 9.42
CA LYS A 615 30.60 14.12 10.62
C LYS A 615 29.17 14.20 11.18
N THR A 616 28.53 13.05 11.29
CA THR A 616 27.14 12.93 11.78
C THR A 616 27.11 12.01 13.00
N PRO A 617 26.70 12.48 14.19
CA PRO A 617 26.49 11.61 15.34
C PRO A 617 25.32 10.67 15.09
N VAL A 618 25.48 9.39 15.38
CA VAL A 618 24.41 8.39 15.29
C VAL A 618 24.39 7.52 16.54
N GLN A 619 23.20 7.04 16.88
CA GLN A 619 22.99 6.18 18.03
C GLN A 619 22.25 4.92 17.58
N ARG A 620 22.91 3.77 17.74
CA ARG A 620 22.41 2.45 17.35
C ARG A 620 21.92 2.36 15.90
N GLU A 621 22.68 2.99 15.02
CA GLU A 621 22.48 2.90 13.57
C GLU A 621 22.67 1.45 13.11
N ILE A 622 21.77 0.96 12.26
CA ILE A 622 21.95 -0.32 11.59
C ILE A 622 22.95 -0.10 10.45
N MET A 623 24.08 -0.80 10.54
CA MET A 623 25.15 -0.78 9.56
C MET A 623 25.31 -2.17 8.97
N CYS A 624 25.94 -2.26 7.80
CA CYS A 624 26.33 -3.50 7.16
C CYS A 624 27.83 -3.74 7.37
N ARG A 625 28.19 -4.97 7.74
CA ARG A 625 29.58 -5.40 7.76
C ARG A 625 29.92 -6.11 6.45
N VAL A 626 30.93 -5.62 5.74
CA VAL A 626 31.46 -6.20 4.50
C VAL A 626 32.96 -6.44 4.71
N GLY A 627 33.32 -7.65 5.14
CA GLY A 627 34.67 -7.98 5.62
C GLY A 627 35.06 -7.20 6.88
N GLU A 628 36.10 -6.37 6.78
CA GLU A 628 36.54 -5.46 7.85
C GLU A 628 35.82 -4.10 7.85
N LEU A 629 35.04 -3.81 6.80
CA LEU A 629 34.34 -2.54 6.65
C LEU A 629 32.98 -2.58 7.36
N VAL A 630 32.64 -1.51 8.07
CA VAL A 630 31.30 -1.27 8.60
C VAL A 630 30.78 0.06 8.06
N VAL A 631 29.61 0.02 7.42
CA VAL A 631 29.12 1.11 6.56
C VAL A 631 27.59 1.12 6.54
N THR A 632 26.96 2.26 6.24
CA THR A 632 25.50 2.31 6.10
C THR A 632 25.00 1.38 4.97
N PRO A 633 23.80 0.78 5.10
CA PRO A 633 23.32 -0.24 4.16
C PRO A 633 23.29 0.19 2.68
N TRP A 634 23.06 1.48 2.45
CA TRP A 634 22.89 2.07 1.12
C TRP A 634 24.08 2.92 0.66
N HIS A 635 25.27 2.71 1.22
CA HIS A 635 26.49 3.39 0.76
C HIS A 635 27.14 2.61 -0.40
N PRO A 636 27.18 3.11 -1.64
CA PRO A 636 27.76 2.38 -2.76
C PRO A 636 29.23 1.97 -2.53
N LEU A 637 29.51 0.67 -2.64
CA LEU A 637 30.84 0.09 -2.56
C LEU A 637 31.19 -0.67 -3.84
N SER A 638 32.47 -0.72 -4.17
CA SER A 638 32.99 -1.63 -5.18
C SER A 638 34.01 -2.59 -4.56
N LEU A 639 33.74 -3.88 -4.73
CA LEU A 639 34.54 -4.99 -4.24
C LEU A 639 35.54 -5.52 -5.28
N ASP A 640 35.39 -5.12 -6.53
CA ASP A 640 36.09 -5.66 -7.71
C ASP A 640 36.99 -4.63 -8.39
N GLY A 641 37.57 -3.72 -7.61
CA GLY A 641 38.53 -2.74 -8.11
C GLY A 641 37.91 -1.54 -8.84
N GLY A 642 36.63 -1.25 -8.58
CA GLY A 642 35.91 -0.10 -9.16
C GLY A 642 35.12 -0.42 -10.42
N LYS A 643 34.94 -1.70 -10.77
CA LYS A 643 34.24 -2.13 -11.99
C LYS A 643 32.73 -2.18 -11.78
N THR A 644 32.27 -2.78 -10.70
CA THR A 644 30.85 -2.82 -10.31
C THR A 644 30.64 -2.17 -8.94
N TRP A 645 29.47 -1.57 -8.77
CA TRP A 645 29.10 -0.86 -7.55
C TRP A 645 27.82 -1.46 -6.97
N ASN A 646 27.88 -1.87 -5.70
CA ASN A 646 26.81 -2.54 -4.99
C ASN A 646 26.51 -1.85 -3.67
N PHE A 647 25.30 -2.06 -3.14
CA PHE A 647 24.95 -1.61 -1.81
C PHE A 647 25.35 -2.65 -0.76
N PRO A 648 25.95 -2.23 0.38
CA PRO A 648 26.29 -3.09 1.50
C PRO A 648 25.11 -3.97 1.95
N ALA A 649 23.87 -3.46 1.90
CA ALA A 649 22.67 -4.23 2.18
C ALA A 649 22.57 -5.55 1.37
N ASN A 650 23.18 -5.58 0.18
CA ASN A 650 23.11 -6.71 -0.75
C ASN A 650 24.34 -7.63 -0.68
N VAL A 651 25.42 -7.19 -0.04
CA VAL A 651 26.72 -7.91 -0.04
C VAL A 651 27.32 -8.08 1.36
N ALA A 652 26.60 -7.65 2.41
CA ALA A 652 27.07 -7.74 3.78
C ALA A 652 27.14 -9.18 4.26
N ASP A 653 28.17 -9.46 5.05
CA ASP A 653 28.26 -10.71 5.82
C ASP A 653 27.19 -10.75 6.91
N ARG A 654 26.87 -9.58 7.51
CA ARG A 654 25.85 -9.42 8.57
C ARG A 654 25.55 -7.95 8.90
N PRO A 655 24.36 -7.65 9.46
CA PRO A 655 24.09 -6.35 10.07
C PRO A 655 24.84 -6.16 11.39
N VAL A 656 25.19 -4.91 11.72
CA VAL A 656 25.87 -4.50 12.95
C VAL A 656 25.28 -3.19 13.47
N ARG A 657 25.00 -3.12 14.78
CA ARG A 657 24.57 -1.89 15.43
C ARG A 657 25.75 -1.00 15.82
N TYR A 658 25.71 0.25 15.39
CA TYR A 658 26.78 1.22 15.63
C TYR A 658 26.28 2.46 16.39
N THR A 659 26.95 2.78 17.50
CA THR A 659 26.78 4.07 18.19
C THR A 659 28.08 4.83 18.11
N GLY A 660 28.03 6.09 17.67
CA GLY A 660 29.23 6.91 17.51
C GLY A 660 29.02 8.02 16.51
N CYS A 661 29.97 8.18 15.58
CA CYS A 661 29.81 9.13 14.49
C CYS A 661 30.09 8.42 13.17
N ILE A 662 29.28 8.75 12.18
CA ILE A 662 29.48 8.35 10.80
C ILE A 662 30.06 9.52 9.99
N TYR A 663 30.80 9.18 8.95
CA TYR A 663 31.63 10.11 8.20
C TYR A 663 31.39 9.94 6.70
N SER A 664 31.21 11.07 6.00
CA SER A 664 31.22 11.14 4.54
C SER A 664 32.29 12.13 4.10
N VAL A 665 33.01 11.81 3.03
CA VAL A 665 34.16 12.61 2.58
C VAL A 665 33.82 13.30 1.28
N LEU A 666 34.26 14.54 1.11
CA LEU A 666 34.25 15.28 -0.16
C LEU A 666 35.71 15.48 -0.60
N LEU A 667 36.05 15.02 -1.80
CA LEU A 667 37.38 15.17 -2.38
C LEU A 667 37.48 16.44 -3.24
N GLN A 668 38.69 16.75 -3.72
CA GLN A 668 38.88 17.76 -4.76
C GLN A 668 38.08 17.39 -6.02
N PRO A 669 37.54 18.39 -6.74
CA PRO A 669 36.76 18.11 -7.93
C PRO A 669 37.60 17.36 -8.97
N GLY A 670 37.02 16.32 -9.54
CA GLY A 670 37.55 15.52 -10.63
C GLY A 670 36.52 15.44 -11.76
N ARG A 671 36.99 15.37 -13.01
CA ARG A 671 36.12 15.23 -14.20
C ARG A 671 35.54 13.82 -14.34
N ASP A 672 36.24 12.82 -13.80
CA ASP A 672 35.81 11.41 -13.80
C ASP A 672 35.23 11.03 -12.43
N SER A 673 34.10 10.31 -12.44
CA SER A 673 33.47 9.73 -11.26
C SER A 673 34.38 8.77 -10.48
N LYS A 674 35.30 8.08 -11.16
CA LYS A 674 36.28 7.19 -10.52
C LYS A 674 37.26 7.94 -9.62
N ALA A 675 37.47 9.24 -9.85
CA ALA A 675 38.29 10.09 -8.97
C ALA A 675 37.61 10.42 -7.63
N HIS A 676 36.34 10.05 -7.47
CA HIS A 676 35.52 10.32 -6.28
C HIS A 676 35.17 9.05 -5.53
N ALA A 677 36.18 8.21 -5.31
CA ALA A 677 36.11 7.04 -4.44
C ALA A 677 37.38 6.95 -3.59
N ILE A 678 37.26 6.40 -2.38
CA ILE A 678 38.38 6.22 -1.45
C ILE A 678 38.59 4.74 -1.13
N ASN A 679 39.84 4.34 -0.93
CA ASN A 679 40.14 2.99 -0.48
C ASN A 679 39.82 2.88 1.02
N VAL A 680 38.80 2.09 1.36
CA VAL A 680 38.30 1.84 2.72
C VAL A 680 38.39 0.35 3.03
N ALA A 681 39.28 -0.02 3.94
CA ALA A 681 39.52 -1.42 4.31
C ALA A 681 39.80 -2.36 3.10
N GLY A 682 40.50 -1.86 2.08
CA GLY A 682 40.81 -2.64 0.86
C GLY A 682 39.74 -2.60 -0.23
N GLN A 683 38.56 -2.03 0.04
CA GLN A 683 37.46 -1.87 -0.91
C GLN A 683 37.36 -0.41 -1.38
N TRP A 684 36.59 -0.13 -2.42
CA TRP A 684 36.35 1.24 -2.90
C TRP A 684 35.00 1.76 -2.43
N GLY A 685 35.02 2.83 -1.65
CA GLY A 685 33.82 3.51 -1.17
C GLY A 685 33.61 4.84 -1.87
N VAL A 686 32.39 5.11 -2.31
CA VAL A 686 32.08 6.36 -3.03
C VAL A 686 32.19 7.58 -2.09
N THR A 687 32.61 8.72 -2.62
CA THR A 687 32.66 9.99 -1.89
C THR A 687 31.56 10.93 -2.35
N LEU A 688 31.26 11.95 -1.54
CA LEU A 688 30.30 12.97 -1.90
C LEU A 688 30.78 13.76 -3.13
N GLY A 689 29.85 14.20 -3.97
CA GLY A 689 30.13 15.00 -5.16
C GLY A 689 30.71 14.21 -6.34
N HIS A 690 30.43 12.91 -6.42
CA HIS A 690 31.08 11.99 -7.37
C HIS A 690 30.70 12.18 -8.85
N GLY A 691 29.83 13.12 -9.19
CA GLY A 691 29.53 13.52 -10.57
C GLY A 691 28.44 12.72 -11.26
N ILE A 692 27.91 11.66 -10.65
CA ILE A 692 26.84 10.82 -11.23
C ILE A 692 25.50 11.24 -10.62
N VAL A 693 24.73 12.04 -11.36
CA VAL A 693 23.48 12.65 -10.85
C VAL A 693 22.20 11.94 -11.31
N THR A 694 22.30 11.13 -12.37
CA THR A 694 21.20 10.40 -13.01
C THR A 694 21.74 9.11 -13.64
N GLY A 695 20.87 8.16 -13.98
CA GLY A 695 21.22 6.90 -14.63
C GLY A 695 21.01 5.66 -13.75
N GLN A 696 21.39 4.49 -14.27
CA GLN A 696 21.19 3.17 -13.65
C GLN A 696 22.36 2.71 -12.76
N ASP A 697 23.38 3.54 -12.58
CA ASP A 697 24.50 3.26 -11.69
C ASP A 697 24.03 3.34 -10.22
N SER A 698 24.43 2.40 -9.37
CA SER A 698 24.04 2.40 -7.94
C SER A 698 24.55 3.63 -7.18
N ARG A 699 25.51 4.37 -7.73
CA ARG A 699 25.95 5.67 -7.20
C ARG A 699 25.04 6.82 -7.60
N ALA A 700 24.18 6.69 -8.62
CA ALA A 700 23.44 7.80 -9.21
C ALA A 700 22.53 8.48 -8.19
N HIS A 701 22.80 9.76 -7.90
CA HIS A 701 22.02 10.51 -6.93
C HIS A 701 22.03 12.02 -7.22
N GLN A 702 20.86 12.64 -7.36
CA GLN A 702 20.72 14.05 -7.80
C GLN A 702 21.41 15.08 -6.89
N PHE A 703 21.46 14.81 -5.58
CA PHE A 703 22.21 15.63 -4.61
C PHE A 703 23.61 15.10 -4.31
N PHE A 704 23.77 13.89 -3.77
CA PHE A 704 25.09 13.36 -3.38
C PHE A 704 26.06 13.23 -4.55
N GLY A 705 25.59 13.04 -5.79
CA GLY A 705 26.43 13.07 -6.99
C GLY A 705 26.77 14.48 -7.47
N ASN A 706 26.01 15.51 -7.08
CA ASN A 706 26.22 16.88 -7.55
C ASN A 706 27.22 17.64 -6.66
N TYR A 707 28.47 17.72 -7.10
CA TYR A 707 29.56 18.39 -6.38
C TYR A 707 29.20 19.82 -5.93
N ARG A 708 28.58 20.62 -6.80
CA ARG A 708 28.23 22.02 -6.52
C ARG A 708 27.15 22.14 -5.45
N LYS A 709 26.13 21.26 -5.46
CA LYS A 709 25.08 21.24 -4.44
C LYS A 709 25.64 20.80 -3.07
N VAL A 710 26.45 19.75 -3.05
CA VAL A 710 27.10 19.23 -1.83
C VAL A 710 27.97 20.29 -1.18
N ILE A 711 28.90 20.92 -1.92
CA ILE A 711 29.82 21.91 -1.34
C ILE A 711 29.07 23.14 -0.82
N ARG A 712 28.01 23.58 -1.52
CA ARG A 712 27.15 24.69 -1.07
C ARG A 712 26.46 24.32 0.23
N SER A 713 25.94 23.10 0.34
CA SER A 713 25.28 22.64 1.57
C SER A 713 26.24 22.49 2.74
N LEU A 714 27.46 21.97 2.51
CA LEU A 714 28.48 21.87 3.57
C LEU A 714 28.90 23.25 4.09
N ARG A 715 29.01 24.24 3.20
CA ARG A 715 29.28 25.63 3.60
C ARG A 715 28.15 26.19 4.47
N LYS A 716 26.88 25.89 4.15
CA LYS A 716 25.71 26.36 4.94
C LYS A 716 25.70 25.83 6.37
N ILE A 717 26.08 24.58 6.60
CA ILE A 717 26.13 23.99 7.96
C ILE A 717 27.41 24.35 8.73
N GLY A 718 28.38 25.02 8.08
CA GLY A 718 29.64 25.44 8.68
C GLY A 718 30.73 24.37 8.63
N VAL A 719 31.79 24.64 7.86
CA VAL A 719 33.00 23.79 7.81
C VAL A 719 34.11 24.42 8.65
N SER A 720 34.64 23.70 9.63
CA SER A 720 35.76 24.17 10.46
C SER A 720 37.04 24.40 9.65
N LYS A 721 38.01 25.16 10.21
CA LYS A 721 39.35 25.36 9.62
C LYS A 721 40.05 24.02 9.27
N LYS A 722 39.75 22.97 10.04
CA LYS A 722 40.27 21.60 9.87
C LYS A 722 39.54 20.79 8.78
N GLY A 723 38.50 21.34 8.14
CA GLY A 723 37.74 20.70 7.07
C GLY A 723 36.56 19.85 7.53
N VAL A 724 36.21 19.84 8.82
CA VAL A 724 35.13 19.01 9.36
C VAL A 724 33.87 19.85 9.52
N ALA A 725 32.74 19.36 9.02
CA ALA A 725 31.40 19.90 9.18
C ALA A 725 30.55 18.97 10.04
N MET A 726 29.82 19.50 11.02
CA MET A 726 28.94 18.73 11.89
C MET A 726 27.51 18.77 11.35
N GLY A 727 26.94 17.61 11.02
CA GLY A 727 25.55 17.48 10.58
C GLY A 727 24.73 16.58 11.51
N ARG A 728 23.41 16.68 11.44
CA ARG A 728 22.47 15.75 12.10
C ARG A 728 21.64 14.91 11.12
N GLY A 729 21.98 14.94 9.84
CA GLY A 729 21.24 14.25 8.79
C GLY A 729 21.17 15.08 7.51
N VAL A 730 20.18 14.77 6.69
CA VAL A 730 19.92 15.44 5.41
C VAL A 730 18.76 16.42 5.51
N SER A 731 18.79 17.49 4.72
CA SER A 731 17.62 18.32 4.44
C SER A 731 17.02 17.89 3.10
N ARG A 732 15.69 17.90 3.00
CA ARG A 732 14.96 17.52 1.78
C ARG A 732 14.28 18.73 1.17
N ASP A 733 14.12 18.71 -0.15
CA ASP A 733 13.35 19.71 -0.87
C ASP A 733 11.86 19.50 -0.59
N SER A 734 11.14 20.57 -0.24
CA SER A 734 9.75 20.49 0.21
C SER A 734 8.76 20.14 -0.90
N ALA A 735 9.11 20.36 -2.16
CA ALA A 735 8.25 20.05 -3.31
C ALA A 735 8.50 18.64 -3.84
N THR A 736 9.76 18.19 -3.86
CA THR A 736 10.17 16.92 -4.49
C THR A 736 10.46 15.79 -3.49
N GLY A 737 10.61 16.08 -2.19
CA GLY A 737 10.96 15.08 -1.15
C GLY A 737 12.39 14.52 -1.26
N LEU A 738 13.13 14.87 -2.32
CA LEU A 738 14.49 14.44 -2.55
C LEU A 738 15.46 15.17 -1.62
N VAL A 739 16.57 14.50 -1.28
CA VAL A 739 17.65 15.15 -0.51
C VAL A 739 18.14 16.37 -1.28
N SER A 740 18.16 17.52 -0.61
CA SER A 740 18.55 18.82 -1.17
C SER A 740 19.71 19.48 -0.42
N GLY A 741 20.08 18.93 0.73
CA GLY A 741 21.14 19.46 1.58
C GLY A 741 21.44 18.61 2.82
N PHE A 742 22.19 19.18 3.75
CA PHE A 742 22.56 18.64 5.05
C PHE A 742 21.95 19.51 6.16
N ALA A 743 21.46 18.87 7.22
CA ALA A 743 20.86 19.57 8.36
C ALA A 743 21.93 20.00 9.39
N PRO A 744 21.92 21.28 9.85
CA PRO A 744 22.90 21.80 10.82
C PRO A 744 22.68 21.25 12.24
N ASP A 745 23.74 21.25 13.05
CA ASP A 745 23.68 20.87 14.47
C ASP A 745 23.22 22.06 15.34
N THR A 746 21.98 22.03 15.83
CA THR A 746 21.32 23.12 16.60
C THR A 746 21.79 23.25 18.05
N LYS A 747 23.10 23.17 18.31
CA LYS A 747 23.72 23.48 19.62
C LYS A 747 24.76 24.59 19.53
N ARG A 748 24.39 25.71 18.90
CA ARG A 748 25.06 27.01 19.10
C ARG A 748 23.99 28.09 19.28
N ASN A 749 23.43 28.16 20.48
CA ASN A 749 22.97 29.41 21.09
C ASN A 749 23.31 29.30 22.57
N GLY A 750 24.28 30.11 23.00
CA GLY A 750 24.82 30.10 24.34
C GLY A 750 26.09 30.94 24.41
N SER A 751 25.94 32.24 24.20
CA SER A 751 26.76 33.38 24.66
C SER A 751 26.66 34.56 23.68
N LEU A 752 25.50 35.22 23.68
CA LEU A 752 25.47 36.67 23.44
C LEU A 752 25.83 37.29 24.79
N LEU A 753 27.13 37.43 25.04
CA LEU A 753 27.64 38.32 26.09
C LEU A 753 27.50 39.73 25.53
N VAL A 754 26.53 40.46 26.09
CA VAL A 754 26.40 41.91 25.95
C VAL A 754 27.70 42.52 26.46
N PHE A 755 28.45 43.17 25.58
CA PHE A 755 29.41 44.20 25.95
C PHE A 755 28.87 45.51 25.38
N LEU A 756 28.36 46.37 26.27
CA LEU A 756 28.31 47.81 26.04
C LEU A 756 29.50 48.44 26.77
N PRO A 757 30.19 49.44 26.21
CA PRO A 757 31.30 50.14 26.84
C PRO A 757 30.83 51.44 27.54
N PRO A 758 31.72 52.11 28.29
CA PRO A 758 32.46 51.66 29.47
C PRO A 758 31.62 51.68 30.76
#